data_AF-A0A267GJ14-F1
#
_entry.id   AF-A0A267GJ14-F1
#
_cell.length_a   1.000
_cell.length_b   1.000
_cell.length_c   1.000
_cell.angle_alpha   90.00
_cell.angle_beta   90.00
_cell.angle_gamma   90.00
#
_symmetry.space_group_name_H-M   'P 1'
#
loop_
_entity.id
_entity.type
_entity.pdbx_description
1 polymer ?
#
loop_
_entity_poly.entity_id
_entity_poly.type
_entity_poly.pdbx_seq_one_letter_code
_entity_poly.pdbx_strand_id
1 'polypeptide(L)'
;MKRRKIQQEPEQPDVSPLEAATKRKHRASQQTPPTRRSPRKAGESSNPPPASLNRSDTDPVASADPEQQQSQVKRVPTDDSVTSSATEPIAEEEAEETETDDNDEESQRLQHFLTGGAVSSSTVASTSSCRDWRRQLEALRPEPNLARLPFSCPPRAGHSVLFRIDNFYEQARSSQPPQPWPTEFSDRWDSGHVRMPCSPRNASRWSAIEHSLNQLKSARSIGIDDLATVLNVCSGRRQSSLCLDSLNCLLTEELGRGEMRHFLNRVLPGMVRLALALPHLVTTPPPLLRCGYQLKVTLSQLQVASLLANAFFSTFPRRSFANREYANFPTIHFSTLFSSGGQAGAGCPRRIEKLKCLFNYFQRVTTKDPLGVVTFSRRVINERIDWSARTELLPDLLAAAEGTIEDDGAGMLEVDFANAYIGGGVLGRGLVQEEIRFLICPELLLSRLLAESLEDGEALWITGAERYSDYTGYSSTFQWNGDHTDTRPRDTNRRLVTKLVAIDARCYSRGAAGYKQQFNKSAIDRELHKALVGFGGPANVKHKSKRRPVATGNWGCGAFGGDLQLKSLIQLMACAVTGRSCVYFTFGDTDFQHRLQQFQADCRRLGLTVGSLYRRLINYCKLPAKQRGELFTWLLDHAEAFHEVTPKETSSSSSAVRLVDYDYDSNDTDTTNDEDPAAGGSQPTVELPSNATGSDGTLLHQDGDLMDLTRLATHRATAKFALIRCDLLPQSSERCRIRHLLVPTTCRQMRTIKTQSRQTLCTETGRLLRQLTIFRPVQPSTIETTTHSADS
;
A
#
# COMPACT_ATOMS: atom_id res chain seq x y z
N MET A 1 -29.51 34.25 -57.45
CA MET A 1 -29.73 35.66 -57.87
C MET A 1 -29.23 36.59 -56.76
N LYS A 2 -28.77 37.82 -57.09
CA LYS A 2 -28.54 39.03 -56.21
C LYS A 2 -27.69 38.84 -54.92
N ARG A 3 -26.48 39.43 -54.76
CA ARG A 3 -26.07 40.86 -54.52
C ARG A 3 -26.42 41.38 -53.10
N ARG A 4 -25.67 42.27 -52.38
CA ARG A 4 -24.36 43.01 -52.43
C ARG A 4 -24.04 43.44 -50.94
N LYS A 5 -22.96 44.10 -50.44
CA LYS A 5 -21.68 44.77 -50.83
C LYS A 5 -20.45 43.87 -50.48
N ILE A 6 -19.14 44.16 -50.62
CA ILE A 6 -18.29 45.27 -51.17
C ILE A 6 -17.93 46.51 -50.28
N GLN A 7 -16.78 46.47 -49.56
CA GLN A 7 -15.78 47.55 -49.33
C GLN A 7 -14.57 46.97 -48.53
N GLN A 8 -13.30 47.42 -48.65
CA GLN A 8 -12.49 47.82 -49.82
C GLN A 8 -11.01 47.90 -49.39
N GLU A 9 -10.12 47.17 -50.08
CA GLU A 9 -8.66 47.44 -50.16
C GLU A 9 -8.40 48.66 -51.10
N PRO A 10 -7.19 49.29 -51.22
CA PRO A 10 -5.91 48.60 -51.49
C PRO A 10 -4.58 49.26 -50.99
N GLU A 11 -3.45 48.55 -51.10
CA GLU A 11 -2.32 48.78 -52.04
C GLU A 11 -1.04 48.00 -51.64
N GLN A 12 -0.10 47.81 -52.59
CA GLN A 12 1.08 46.93 -52.47
C GLN A 12 2.42 47.68 -52.75
N PRO A 13 3.39 47.19 -53.57
CA PRO A 13 4.60 46.53 -53.07
C PRO A 13 5.93 47.16 -53.54
N ASP A 14 7.06 46.64 -53.04
CA ASP A 14 8.26 46.27 -53.82
C ASP A 14 9.36 45.70 -52.87
N VAL A 15 10.52 45.15 -53.28
CA VAL A 15 10.91 44.11 -54.25
C VAL A 15 12.45 43.98 -54.20
N SER A 16 12.92 42.91 -53.55
CA SER A 16 14.10 42.11 -53.95
C SER A 16 15.51 42.82 -53.94
N PRO A 17 16.62 42.26 -54.50
CA PRO A 17 17.85 42.09 -53.69
C PRO A 17 19.18 42.53 -54.38
N LEU A 18 20.34 42.39 -53.71
CA LEU A 18 21.53 41.64 -54.22
C LEU A 18 22.73 41.57 -53.24
N GLU A 19 23.46 40.44 -53.38
CA GLU A 19 24.93 40.23 -53.34
C GLU A 19 25.91 41.26 -52.75
N ALA A 20 26.90 40.77 -51.98
CA ALA A 20 28.24 40.45 -52.52
C ALA A 20 29.12 39.69 -51.51
N ALA A 21 30.08 38.86 -51.98
CA ALA A 21 31.03 38.13 -51.14
C ALA A 21 32.47 38.36 -51.57
N THR A 22 33.42 38.35 -50.63
CA THR A 22 34.87 38.30 -50.93
C THR A 22 35.60 37.34 -49.99
N LYS A 23 36.63 36.66 -50.49
CA LYS A 23 37.31 35.51 -49.87
C LYS A 23 38.78 35.82 -49.51
N ARG A 24 39.43 34.86 -48.84
CA ARG A 24 40.91 34.64 -48.72
C ARG A 24 41.61 35.45 -47.59
N LYS A 25 42.69 34.96 -46.94
CA LYS A 25 43.40 33.64 -47.03
C LYS A 25 44.20 33.31 -45.75
N HIS A 26 44.73 32.08 -45.70
CA HIS A 26 45.81 31.51 -44.86
C HIS A 26 46.85 32.50 -44.29
N ARG A 27 47.51 32.22 -43.16
CA ARG A 27 48.56 31.18 -43.02
C ARG A 27 48.87 30.80 -41.56
N ALA A 28 49.52 29.65 -41.35
CA ALA A 28 49.99 29.16 -40.06
C ALA A 28 51.53 29.00 -40.05
N SER A 29 52.16 29.14 -38.87
CA SER A 29 53.45 28.52 -38.51
C SER A 29 53.77 28.66 -37.01
N GLN A 30 54.65 27.77 -36.52
CA GLN A 30 55.06 27.61 -35.11
C GLN A 30 55.96 28.76 -34.60
N GLN A 31 56.09 28.93 -33.26
CA GLN A 31 57.37 28.79 -32.53
C GLN A 31 57.28 29.05 -31.01
N THR A 32 58.23 28.47 -30.27
CA THR A 32 58.58 28.68 -28.84
C THR A 32 60.12 28.70 -28.73
N PRO A 33 60.77 29.02 -27.58
CA PRO A 33 60.38 29.81 -26.41
C PRO A 33 61.29 31.09 -26.29
N PRO A 34 61.56 31.66 -25.09
CA PRO A 34 62.72 31.19 -24.30
C PRO A 34 62.47 31.14 -22.77
N THR A 35 63.51 30.94 -21.96
CA THR A 35 63.42 30.53 -20.53
C THR A 35 64.32 31.33 -19.58
N ARG A 36 64.20 31.01 -18.26
CA ARG A 36 65.11 31.26 -17.12
C ARG A 36 65.13 32.66 -16.47
N ARG A 37 64.87 32.66 -15.16
CA ARG A 37 65.98 32.71 -14.16
C ARG A 37 65.58 32.09 -12.81
N SER A 38 66.43 31.20 -12.30
CA SER A 38 66.56 30.88 -10.87
C SER A 38 67.79 31.64 -10.32
N PRO A 39 68.11 31.51 -9.01
CA PRO A 39 69.28 30.70 -8.72
C PRO A 39 69.17 29.78 -7.48
N ARG A 40 69.97 28.71 -7.48
CA ARG A 40 70.35 27.94 -6.29
C ARG A 40 71.57 28.61 -5.60
N LYS A 41 71.86 28.20 -4.35
CA LYS A 41 73.23 27.85 -3.93
C LYS A 41 73.20 26.68 -2.93
N ALA A 42 74.34 26.05 -2.69
CA ALA A 42 74.45 24.76 -1.98
C ALA A 42 75.85 24.58 -1.35
N GLY A 43 76.01 23.53 -0.52
CA GLY A 43 77.25 23.11 0.13
C GLY A 43 77.27 23.36 1.66
N GLU A 44 78.01 22.62 2.50
CA GLU A 44 78.69 21.33 2.28
C GLU A 44 79.18 20.69 3.61
N SER A 45 79.40 19.36 3.62
CA SER A 45 80.30 18.58 4.51
C SER A 45 79.97 18.21 5.99
N SER A 46 80.45 17.01 6.37
CA SER A 46 81.06 16.59 7.67
C SER A 46 80.28 15.79 8.76
N ASN A 47 80.17 14.47 8.50
CA ASN A 47 80.44 13.28 9.37
C ASN A 47 79.71 12.96 10.71
N PRO A 48 79.21 11.70 10.87
CA PRO A 48 78.93 11.02 12.16
C PRO A 48 80.10 10.10 12.61
N PRO A 49 80.03 9.44 13.79
CA PRO A 49 79.77 7.97 13.87
C PRO A 49 79.04 7.58 15.21
N PRO A 50 79.01 6.30 15.73
CA PRO A 50 79.29 4.97 15.14
C PRO A 50 78.21 3.86 15.37
N ALA A 51 78.19 2.85 14.46
CA ALA A 51 77.99 1.38 14.63
C ALA A 51 76.74 0.81 15.39
N SER A 52 76.29 -0.45 15.22
CA SER A 52 76.85 -1.68 14.58
C SER A 52 75.73 -2.54 13.93
N LEU A 53 75.87 -3.09 12.71
CA LEU A 53 76.28 -4.48 12.36
C LEU A 53 75.55 -5.65 13.08
N ASN A 54 75.25 -6.81 12.48
CA ASN A 54 75.01 -7.22 11.07
C ASN A 54 74.54 -8.71 11.00
N ARG A 55 73.98 -9.15 9.85
CA ARG A 55 74.05 -10.49 9.19
C ARG A 55 72.73 -11.14 8.72
N SER A 56 72.85 -11.80 7.56
CA SER A 56 72.00 -12.80 6.92
C SER A 56 72.84 -14.05 6.60
N ASP A 57 72.22 -15.16 6.19
CA ASP A 57 72.73 -16.35 5.45
C ASP A 57 71.67 -17.49 5.63
N THR A 58 71.31 -18.41 4.73
CA THR A 58 71.73 -18.80 3.34
C THR A 58 70.58 -19.56 2.62
N ASP A 59 70.64 -19.67 1.28
CA ASP A 59 69.82 -20.54 0.40
C ASP A 59 70.19 -22.07 0.54
N PRO A 60 69.83 -23.07 -0.34
CA PRO A 60 69.07 -23.05 -1.62
C PRO A 60 68.18 -24.28 -1.99
N VAL A 61 67.70 -24.31 -3.25
CA VAL A 61 67.37 -25.48 -4.13
C VAL A 61 65.91 -25.98 -4.31
N ALA A 62 65.35 -25.60 -5.47
CA ALA A 62 64.59 -26.38 -6.48
C ALA A 62 63.22 -27.05 -6.20
N SER A 63 62.55 -27.35 -7.34
CA SER A 63 61.20 -27.88 -7.50
C SER A 63 61.18 -29.20 -8.28
N ALA A 64 60.33 -30.15 -7.90
CA ALA A 64 59.85 -31.23 -8.76
C ALA A 64 58.47 -31.74 -8.30
N ASP A 65 57.60 -32.01 -9.27
CA ASP A 65 56.30 -32.70 -9.19
C ASP A 65 56.52 -34.21 -9.53
N PRO A 66 55.54 -35.15 -9.49
CA PRO A 66 54.14 -35.01 -9.07
C PRO A 66 53.55 -36.21 -8.24
N GLU A 67 52.23 -36.14 -8.03
CA GLU A 67 51.26 -37.23 -8.28
C GLU A 67 50.64 -38.07 -7.12
N GLN A 68 49.42 -38.54 -7.43
CA GLN A 68 48.62 -39.65 -6.87
C GLN A 68 47.83 -39.52 -5.54
N GLN A 69 46.53 -39.18 -5.73
CA GLN A 69 45.35 -40.02 -5.41
C GLN A 69 44.97 -40.41 -3.96
N GLN A 70 43.65 -40.40 -3.73
CA GLN A 70 42.90 -41.15 -2.69
C GLN A 70 43.13 -40.74 -1.20
N SER A 71 42.18 -40.93 -0.27
CA SER A 71 40.71 -40.95 -0.38
C SER A 71 40.05 -40.79 1.02
N GLN A 72 38.75 -40.45 1.02
CA GLN A 72 37.72 -40.85 2.02
C GLN A 72 37.85 -40.53 3.54
N VAL A 73 36.79 -39.86 4.03
CA VAL A 73 35.95 -40.27 5.20
C VAL A 73 36.38 -39.94 6.65
N LYS A 74 35.58 -39.04 7.26
CA LYS A 74 35.07 -39.00 8.66
C LYS A 74 35.99 -39.44 9.82
N ARG A 75 36.12 -38.56 10.84
CA ARG A 75 35.34 -38.64 12.11
C ARG A 75 35.52 -37.44 13.06
N VAL A 76 34.39 -37.03 13.64
CA VAL A 76 34.19 -36.34 14.94
C VAL A 76 34.01 -37.47 16.00
N PRO A 77 34.31 -37.36 17.33
CA PRO A 77 34.32 -36.22 18.28
C PRO A 77 35.71 -36.03 18.95
N THR A 78 35.98 -35.36 20.09
CA THR A 78 35.27 -34.88 21.32
C THR A 78 35.88 -33.53 21.77
N ASP A 79 35.14 -32.51 22.25
CA ASP A 79 34.41 -32.35 23.53
C ASP A 79 35.30 -31.84 24.71
N ASP A 80 34.69 -31.17 25.70
CA ASP A 80 35.28 -30.47 26.87
C ASP A 80 36.19 -29.22 26.63
N SER A 81 36.32 -28.23 27.54
CA SER A 81 35.39 -27.65 28.54
C SER A 81 35.92 -26.31 29.15
N VAL A 82 35.04 -25.55 29.83
CA VAL A 82 35.31 -24.66 31.00
C VAL A 82 36.15 -23.34 30.87
N THR A 83 35.43 -22.20 30.88
CA THR A 83 35.69 -20.86 31.52
C THR A 83 37.05 -20.13 31.34
N SER A 84 37.08 -18.82 31.05
CA SER A 84 36.71 -17.79 32.05
C SER A 84 36.67 -16.33 31.53
N SER A 85 35.98 -15.51 32.30
CA SER A 85 35.65 -14.07 32.22
C SER A 85 36.72 -13.06 31.78
N ALA A 86 36.29 -12.10 30.96
CA ALA A 86 36.69 -10.67 31.01
C ALA A 86 35.47 -9.80 30.65
N THR A 87 35.40 -8.55 31.12
CA THR A 87 34.18 -7.70 31.04
C THR A 87 34.50 -6.33 30.41
N GLU A 88 33.46 -5.73 29.82
CA GLU A 88 33.33 -4.33 29.35
C GLU A 88 33.92 -3.97 27.96
N PRO A 89 33.36 -2.94 27.27
CA PRO A 89 32.01 -2.36 27.38
C PRO A 89 31.19 -2.52 26.07
N ILE A 90 29.86 -2.53 26.17
CA ILE A 90 28.98 -2.47 24.99
C ILE A 90 28.65 -1.02 24.67
N ALA A 91 29.00 -0.58 23.46
CA ALA A 91 28.33 0.54 22.82
C ALA A 91 27.13 -0.01 22.03
N GLU A 92 25.92 0.47 22.32
CA GLU A 92 24.71 0.08 21.58
C GLU A 92 24.60 0.92 20.29
N GLU A 93 25.35 0.51 19.27
CA GLU A 93 25.11 0.95 17.89
C GLU A 93 23.97 0.16 17.24
N GLU A 94 23.22 0.87 16.41
CA GLU A 94 22.45 0.40 15.24
C GLU A 94 21.66 -0.91 15.34
N ALA A 95 20.37 -0.77 15.64
CA ALA A 95 19.35 -1.67 15.10
C ALA A 95 19.08 -1.31 13.62
N GLU A 96 20.06 -1.53 12.73
CA GLU A 96 19.74 -1.77 11.33
C GLU A 96 18.98 -3.11 11.23
N GLU A 97 17.76 -3.09 10.69
CA GLU A 97 17.15 -4.31 10.17
C GLU A 97 17.87 -4.68 8.88
N THR A 98 18.94 -5.47 9.01
CA THR A 98 19.74 -5.95 7.89
C THR A 98 18.95 -6.96 7.05
N GLU A 99 18.09 -6.47 6.16
CA GLU A 99 17.64 -7.24 4.99
C GLU A 99 18.87 -7.55 4.13
N THR A 100 19.37 -8.78 4.24
CA THR A 100 20.50 -9.31 3.46
C THR A 100 20.15 -9.39 1.97
N ASP A 101 21.17 -9.34 1.10
CA ASP A 101 21.03 -9.34 -0.37
C ASP A 101 20.48 -10.67 -0.98
N ASP A 102 19.87 -11.54 -0.18
CA ASP A 102 19.21 -12.79 -0.59
C ASP A 102 18.00 -12.58 -1.54
N ASN A 103 17.72 -11.35 -1.96
CA ASN A 103 16.68 -11.04 -2.94
C ASN A 103 17.07 -11.39 -4.39
N ASP A 104 18.36 -11.46 -4.71
CA ASP A 104 18.81 -11.71 -6.08
C ASP A 104 18.62 -13.19 -6.51
N GLU A 105 18.79 -14.17 -5.62
CA GLU A 105 18.47 -15.58 -5.95
C GLU A 105 16.97 -15.80 -6.21
N GLU A 106 16.09 -15.11 -5.46
CA GLU A 106 14.64 -15.21 -5.68
C GLU A 106 14.22 -14.48 -6.96
N SER A 107 14.87 -13.35 -7.28
CA SER A 107 14.75 -12.68 -8.57
C SER A 107 15.18 -13.58 -9.74
N GLN A 108 16.24 -14.40 -9.57
CA GLN A 108 16.67 -15.37 -10.59
C GLN A 108 15.70 -16.55 -10.74
N ARG A 109 15.09 -17.04 -9.64
CA ARG A 109 14.05 -18.09 -9.73
C ARG A 109 12.79 -17.61 -10.44
N LEU A 110 12.38 -16.36 -10.22
CA LEU A 110 11.29 -15.73 -10.97
C LEU A 110 11.68 -15.48 -12.44
N GLN A 111 12.94 -15.10 -12.73
CA GLN A 111 13.44 -15.00 -14.10
C GLN A 111 13.39 -16.34 -14.85
N HIS A 112 13.64 -17.49 -14.21
CA HIS A 112 13.61 -18.78 -14.90
C HIS A 112 12.21 -19.15 -15.47
N PHE A 113 11.13 -18.55 -14.96
CA PHE A 113 9.79 -18.65 -15.57
C PHE A 113 9.56 -17.66 -16.73
N LEU A 114 10.34 -16.57 -16.79
CA LEU A 114 10.24 -15.51 -17.79
C LEU A 114 11.22 -15.67 -18.97
N THR A 115 12.36 -16.35 -18.77
CA THR A 115 13.40 -16.56 -19.79
C THR A 115 13.25 -17.89 -20.55
N GLY A 116 12.02 -18.38 -20.69
CA GLY A 116 11.70 -19.51 -21.56
C GLY A 116 11.90 -19.13 -23.03
N GLY A 117 13.13 -19.32 -23.53
CA GLY A 117 13.58 -18.80 -24.83
C GLY A 117 12.74 -19.27 -26.02
N ALA A 118 12.59 -18.37 -27.01
CA ALA A 118 11.80 -18.61 -28.20
C ALA A 118 12.40 -19.73 -29.09
N VAL A 119 11.92 -20.97 -28.91
CA VAL A 119 12.20 -22.08 -29.82
C VAL A 119 11.26 -21.99 -31.02
N SER A 120 11.82 -21.78 -32.21
CA SER A 120 11.06 -21.70 -33.45
C SER A 120 10.60 -23.09 -33.91
N SER A 121 9.38 -23.49 -33.55
CA SER A 121 8.66 -24.61 -34.18
C SER A 121 7.27 -24.19 -34.64
N SER A 122 6.90 -24.58 -35.85
CA SER A 122 5.66 -24.17 -36.50
C SER A 122 4.48 -25.04 -36.04
N THR A 123 3.60 -24.52 -35.20
CA THR A 123 2.30 -25.17 -34.94
C THR A 123 1.20 -24.13 -34.70
N VAL A 124 0.18 -24.11 -35.55
CA VAL A 124 -0.90 -23.11 -35.52
C VAL A 124 -2.02 -23.58 -34.57
N ALA A 125 -1.84 -23.42 -33.26
CA ALA A 125 -2.82 -23.85 -32.26
C ALA A 125 -2.70 -23.12 -30.89
N SER A 126 -3.16 -21.87 -30.80
CA SER A 126 -3.34 -21.19 -29.47
C SER A 126 -4.27 -19.96 -29.45
N THR A 127 -4.49 -19.30 -30.60
CA THR A 127 -5.11 -17.95 -30.69
C THR A 127 -6.58 -17.84 -30.29
N SER A 128 -7.24 -18.93 -29.91
CA SER A 128 -8.57 -18.95 -29.31
C SER A 128 -8.57 -18.62 -27.81
N SER A 129 -7.61 -19.13 -27.04
CA SER A 129 -7.59 -19.06 -25.57
C SER A 129 -7.41 -17.62 -25.06
N CYS A 130 -6.41 -16.89 -25.59
CA CYS A 130 -6.13 -15.50 -25.22
C CYS A 130 -7.28 -14.51 -25.54
N ARG A 131 -8.24 -14.93 -26.39
CA ARG A 131 -9.46 -14.18 -26.70
C ARG A 131 -10.62 -14.51 -25.78
N ASP A 132 -10.57 -15.59 -25.01
CA ASP A 132 -11.67 -16.01 -24.12
C ASP A 132 -11.65 -15.27 -22.80
N TRP A 133 -10.53 -15.30 -22.08
CA TRP A 133 -10.42 -14.68 -20.76
C TRP A 133 -10.73 -13.18 -20.79
N ARG A 134 -10.31 -12.44 -21.84
CA ARG A 134 -10.64 -11.00 -21.99
C ARG A 134 -12.13 -10.73 -22.27
N ARG A 135 -12.84 -11.64 -22.96
CA ARG A 135 -14.30 -11.52 -23.13
C ARG A 135 -15.04 -11.82 -21.82
N GLN A 136 -14.53 -12.77 -21.03
CA GLN A 136 -15.06 -13.08 -19.70
C GLN A 136 -14.78 -11.94 -18.70
N LEU A 137 -13.62 -11.27 -18.82
CA LEU A 137 -13.28 -10.07 -18.05
C LEU A 137 -14.26 -8.93 -18.35
N GLU A 138 -14.53 -8.65 -19.64
CA GLU A 138 -15.46 -7.59 -20.03
C GLU A 138 -16.87 -7.85 -19.51
N ALA A 139 -17.34 -9.11 -19.54
CA ALA A 139 -18.61 -9.52 -18.95
C ALA A 139 -18.66 -9.44 -17.40
N LEU A 140 -17.51 -9.27 -16.74
CA LEU A 140 -17.39 -9.03 -15.30
C LEU A 140 -17.09 -7.55 -14.97
N ARG A 141 -16.83 -6.68 -15.95
CA ARG A 141 -16.53 -5.27 -15.68
C ARG A 141 -17.79 -4.59 -15.14
N PRO A 142 -17.74 -3.98 -13.94
CA PRO A 142 -18.87 -3.26 -13.41
C PRO A 142 -19.06 -1.97 -14.21
N GLU A 143 -20.29 -1.73 -14.68
CA GLU A 143 -20.67 -0.49 -15.36
C GLU A 143 -20.10 0.74 -14.61
N PRO A 144 -19.57 1.74 -15.35
CA PRO A 144 -18.99 2.93 -14.75
C PRO A 144 -20.10 3.82 -14.20
N ASN A 145 -20.62 3.47 -13.02
CA ASN A 145 -21.58 4.28 -12.28
C ASN A 145 -20.92 5.62 -11.88
N LEU A 146 -21.08 6.60 -12.78
CA LEU A 146 -20.63 7.98 -12.58
C LEU A 146 -21.51 8.69 -11.55
N ALA A 147 -22.78 8.30 -11.45
CA ALA A 147 -23.84 8.90 -10.66
C ALA A 147 -23.80 8.50 -9.18
N ARG A 148 -22.67 8.74 -8.51
CA ARG A 148 -22.62 8.66 -7.04
C ARG A 148 -23.33 9.85 -6.39
N LEU A 149 -23.77 9.66 -5.15
CA LEU A 149 -24.21 10.77 -4.30
C LEU A 149 -23.12 11.87 -4.21
N PRO A 150 -23.48 13.16 -4.31
CA PRO A 150 -22.60 14.28 -4.01
C PRO A 150 -21.91 14.17 -2.64
N PHE A 151 -20.77 14.86 -2.48
CA PHE A 151 -20.28 15.18 -1.13
C PHE A 151 -21.38 15.92 -0.35
N SER A 152 -21.69 15.46 0.86
CA SER A 152 -22.65 16.15 1.71
C SER A 152 -22.11 17.51 2.15
N CYS A 153 -23.00 18.50 2.27
CA CYS A 153 -22.67 19.81 2.82
C CYS A 153 -23.55 20.06 4.07
N PRO A 154 -23.00 20.08 5.29
CA PRO A 154 -21.60 19.80 5.64
C PRO A 154 -21.19 18.33 5.39
N PRO A 155 -19.88 18.02 5.37
CA PRO A 155 -19.38 16.64 5.34
C PRO A 155 -19.92 15.81 6.51
N ARG A 156 -20.18 14.51 6.26
CA ARG A 156 -20.56 13.54 7.31
C ARG A 156 -19.48 13.44 8.40
N ALA A 157 -19.89 13.18 9.64
CA ALA A 157 -18.96 12.97 10.75
C ALA A 157 -17.94 11.87 10.40
N GLY A 158 -16.66 12.10 10.69
CA GLY A 158 -15.56 11.22 10.30
C GLY A 158 -15.07 11.39 8.85
N HIS A 159 -15.65 12.29 8.04
CA HIS A 159 -15.17 12.63 6.71
C HIS A 159 -14.74 14.11 6.61
N SER A 160 -13.44 14.37 6.51
CA SER A 160 -12.89 15.71 6.22
C SER A 160 -12.75 15.94 4.72
N VAL A 161 -13.18 17.11 4.25
CA VAL A 161 -13.00 17.58 2.86
C VAL A 161 -12.30 18.93 2.90
N LEU A 162 -11.15 19.05 2.22
CA LEU A 162 -10.27 20.24 2.33
C LEU A 162 -10.49 21.27 1.21
N PHE A 163 -11.63 21.19 0.51
CA PHE A 163 -12.02 22.09 -0.58
C PHE A 163 -13.52 22.41 -0.50
N ARG A 164 -13.93 23.48 -1.17
CA ARG A 164 -15.33 23.92 -1.25
C ARG A 164 -16.19 22.93 -2.00
N ILE A 165 -17.29 22.53 -1.36
CA ILE A 165 -18.30 21.61 -1.91
C ILE A 165 -19.43 22.40 -2.62
N ASP A 166 -19.72 23.61 -2.14
CA ASP A 166 -20.89 24.40 -2.51
C ASP A 166 -20.85 24.94 -3.95
N ASN A 167 -19.67 25.32 -4.46
CA ASN A 167 -19.46 25.72 -5.87
C ASN A 167 -18.70 24.67 -6.70
N PHE A 168 -18.53 23.45 -6.19
CA PHE A 168 -17.72 22.37 -6.76
C PHE A 168 -18.13 21.95 -8.18
N TYR A 169 -19.44 21.91 -8.44
CA TYR A 169 -20.03 21.55 -9.73
C TYR A 169 -19.92 22.66 -10.78
N GLU A 170 -19.88 23.92 -10.36
CA GLU A 170 -19.66 25.06 -11.25
C GLU A 170 -18.19 25.13 -11.68
N GLN A 171 -17.28 24.95 -10.72
CA GLN A 171 -15.84 24.77 -10.98
C GLN A 171 -15.55 23.61 -11.95
N ALA A 172 -16.34 22.52 -11.87
CA ALA A 172 -16.22 21.41 -12.80
C ALA A 172 -16.56 21.82 -14.24
N ARG A 173 -17.67 22.54 -14.43
CA ARG A 173 -18.09 23.07 -15.74
C ARG A 173 -17.09 24.09 -16.30
N SER A 174 -16.51 24.93 -15.46
CA SER A 174 -15.50 25.91 -15.86
C SER A 174 -14.07 25.34 -15.96
N SER A 175 -13.87 24.03 -15.81
CA SER A 175 -12.56 23.36 -15.81
C SER A 175 -11.54 23.94 -14.81
N GLN A 176 -12.01 24.43 -13.66
CA GLN A 176 -11.17 24.98 -12.59
C GLN A 176 -10.88 23.93 -11.51
N PRO A 177 -9.66 23.87 -10.94
CA PRO A 177 -9.37 23.03 -9.77
C PRO A 177 -10.30 23.34 -8.59
N PRO A 178 -10.63 22.35 -7.73
CA PRO A 178 -11.43 22.58 -6.53
C PRO A 178 -10.79 23.61 -5.59
N GLN A 179 -11.54 24.67 -5.24
CA GLN A 179 -11.03 25.76 -4.38
C GLN A 179 -10.78 25.28 -2.94
N PRO A 180 -9.64 25.59 -2.31
CA PRO A 180 -9.37 25.26 -0.91
C PRO A 180 -10.45 25.73 0.07
N TRP A 181 -10.65 24.97 1.16
CA TRP A 181 -11.57 25.32 2.24
C TRP A 181 -10.96 24.95 3.61
N PRO A 182 -10.94 25.87 4.60
CA PRO A 182 -11.34 27.29 4.55
C PRO A 182 -10.53 28.12 3.54
N THR A 183 -10.92 29.37 3.29
CA THR A 183 -10.22 30.22 2.30
C THR A 183 -8.86 30.74 2.82
N GLU A 184 -8.71 30.88 4.14
CA GLU A 184 -7.46 31.31 4.79
C GLU A 184 -6.82 30.15 5.57
N PHE A 185 -5.50 30.21 5.81
CA PHE A 185 -4.77 29.15 6.51
C PHE A 185 -5.10 29.09 8.00
N SER A 186 -5.77 28.03 8.43
CA SER A 186 -6.07 27.71 9.82
C SER A 186 -5.14 26.59 10.32
N ASP A 187 -4.13 26.95 11.12
CA ASP A 187 -3.15 25.99 11.62
C ASP A 187 -3.75 25.02 12.66
N ARG A 188 -3.27 23.78 12.63
CA ARG A 188 -3.53 22.76 13.65
C ARG A 188 -2.23 22.01 13.94
N TRP A 189 -1.71 22.25 15.13
CA TRP A 189 -0.50 21.61 15.65
C TRP A 189 -0.85 20.76 16.87
N ASP A 190 -1.72 19.78 16.68
CA ASP A 190 -2.11 18.76 17.65
C ASP A 190 -1.63 17.35 17.18
N SER A 191 -1.94 16.29 17.93
CA SER A 191 -1.56 14.91 17.60
C SER A 191 -2.48 14.22 16.59
N GLY A 192 -3.60 14.86 16.21
CA GLY A 192 -4.59 14.36 15.25
C GLY A 192 -4.39 14.86 13.82
N HIS A 193 -3.49 15.80 13.57
CA HIS A 193 -3.27 16.42 12.26
C HIS A 193 -1.79 16.39 11.80
N VAL A 194 -1.57 16.53 10.50
CA VAL A 194 -0.23 16.66 9.91
C VAL A 194 0.46 17.93 10.42
N ARG A 195 1.68 17.79 10.96
CA ARG A 195 2.54 18.93 11.33
C ARG A 195 2.99 19.65 10.06
N MET A 196 2.29 20.73 9.68
CA MET A 196 2.54 21.41 8.40
C MET A 196 3.88 22.17 8.38
N PRO A 197 4.65 22.13 7.27
CA PRO A 197 5.86 22.93 7.09
C PRO A 197 5.64 24.43 7.35
N CYS A 198 4.51 24.98 6.91
CA CYS A 198 4.14 26.39 7.01
C CYS A 198 3.44 26.79 8.33
N SER A 199 3.32 25.90 9.31
CA SER A 199 2.77 26.26 10.64
C SER A 199 3.59 27.38 11.28
N PRO A 200 2.97 28.38 11.95
CA PRO A 200 3.66 29.38 12.76
C PRO A 200 4.62 28.78 13.81
N ARG A 201 4.37 27.55 14.28
CA ARG A 201 5.26 26.83 15.22
C ARG A 201 6.52 26.25 14.57
N ASN A 202 6.63 26.32 13.25
CA ASN A 202 7.80 25.97 12.45
C ASN A 202 8.37 27.19 11.68
N ALA A 203 7.90 28.42 11.98
CA ALA A 203 8.13 29.62 11.17
C ALA A 203 9.60 29.93 10.85
N SER A 204 10.54 29.69 11.78
CA SER A 204 11.97 29.91 11.52
C SER A 204 12.55 28.95 10.47
N ARG A 205 12.15 27.67 10.49
CA ARG A 205 12.51 26.71 9.44
C ARG A 205 11.75 27.01 8.15
N TRP A 206 10.48 27.38 8.22
CA TRP A 206 9.70 27.76 7.05
C TRP A 206 10.30 28.97 6.33
N SER A 207 10.70 30.02 7.05
CA SER A 207 11.34 31.20 6.47
C SER A 207 12.64 30.85 5.73
N ALA A 208 13.47 29.94 6.27
CA ALA A 208 14.67 29.45 5.58
C ALA A 208 14.35 28.63 4.32
N ILE A 209 13.35 27.75 4.38
CA ILE A 209 12.82 26.99 3.23
C ILE A 209 12.30 27.97 2.15
N GLU A 210 11.46 28.92 2.55
CA GLU A 210 10.82 29.90 1.66
C GLU A 210 11.85 30.83 1.01
N HIS A 211 12.87 31.27 1.75
CA HIS A 211 13.97 32.07 1.20
C HIS A 211 14.76 31.28 0.14
N SER A 212 15.17 30.05 0.46
CA SER A 212 15.94 29.18 -0.45
C SER A 212 15.16 28.80 -1.72
N LEU A 213 13.87 28.47 -1.56
CA LEU A 213 12.97 28.19 -2.68
C LEU A 213 12.69 29.44 -3.54
N ASN A 214 12.52 30.63 -2.95
CA ASN A 214 12.35 31.86 -3.74
C ASN A 214 13.64 32.29 -4.44
N GLN A 215 14.83 32.07 -3.86
CA GLN A 215 16.10 32.24 -4.58
C GLN A 215 16.14 31.38 -5.86
N LEU A 216 15.83 30.07 -5.73
CA LEU A 216 15.79 29.13 -6.86
C LEU A 216 14.78 29.57 -7.92
N LYS A 217 13.57 29.98 -7.51
CA LYS A 217 12.50 30.50 -8.37
C LYS A 217 12.88 31.79 -9.12
N SER A 218 13.78 32.60 -8.56
CA SER A 218 14.25 33.86 -9.14
C SER A 218 15.55 33.73 -9.94
N ALA A 219 16.17 32.54 -9.97
CA ALA A 219 17.40 32.29 -10.73
C ALA A 219 17.15 32.39 -12.25
N ARG A 220 18.07 33.04 -12.98
CA ARG A 220 18.00 33.18 -14.45
C ARG A 220 18.26 31.87 -15.21
N SER A 221 18.92 30.93 -14.56
CA SER A 221 19.20 29.57 -14.98
C SER A 221 19.40 28.76 -13.69
N ILE A 222 18.89 27.54 -13.63
CA ILE A 222 19.05 26.64 -12.48
C ILE A 222 20.03 25.53 -12.84
N GLY A 223 21.07 25.36 -12.03
CA GLY A 223 22.03 24.25 -12.09
C GLY A 223 21.65 23.10 -11.16
N ILE A 224 22.43 22.01 -11.25
CA ILE A 224 22.28 20.85 -10.35
C ILE A 224 22.74 21.23 -8.93
N ASP A 225 23.78 22.06 -8.80
CA ASP A 225 24.30 22.53 -7.52
C ASP A 225 23.31 23.45 -6.77
N ASP A 226 22.49 24.22 -7.49
CA ASP A 226 21.42 25.04 -6.90
C ASP A 226 20.33 24.13 -6.30
N LEU A 227 19.91 23.09 -7.03
CA LEU A 227 18.98 22.08 -6.56
C LEU A 227 19.56 21.32 -5.34
N ALA A 228 20.82 20.91 -5.40
CA ALA A 228 21.51 20.26 -4.28
C ALA A 228 21.55 21.16 -3.03
N THR A 229 21.85 22.44 -3.20
CA THR A 229 21.85 23.45 -2.12
C THR A 229 20.47 23.58 -1.48
N VAL A 230 19.42 23.73 -2.30
CA VAL A 230 18.03 23.86 -1.83
C VAL A 230 17.55 22.60 -1.11
N LEU A 231 17.85 21.40 -1.63
CA LEU A 231 17.51 20.13 -0.99
C LEU A 231 18.18 19.99 0.39
N ASN A 232 19.45 20.37 0.50
CA ASN A 232 20.16 20.38 1.79
C ASN A 232 19.50 21.33 2.79
N VAL A 233 19.27 22.59 2.43
CA VAL A 233 18.59 23.59 3.29
C VAL A 233 17.21 23.11 3.71
N CYS A 234 16.40 22.64 2.76
CA CYS A 234 15.02 22.24 3.03
C CYS A 234 14.94 20.99 3.93
N SER A 235 15.89 20.05 3.83
CA SER A 235 15.97 18.88 4.70
C SER A 235 16.19 19.23 6.19
N GLY A 236 16.79 20.38 6.48
CA GLY A 236 17.14 20.80 7.85
C GLY A 236 18.30 20.03 8.50
N ARG A 237 19.05 19.22 7.74
CA ARG A 237 20.28 18.56 8.24
C ARG A 237 21.34 19.61 8.59
N ARG A 238 22.00 19.44 9.74
CA ARG A 238 23.01 20.39 10.27
C ARG A 238 24.46 19.91 10.20
N GLN A 239 24.69 18.61 9.99
CA GLN A 239 25.99 17.96 10.21
C GLN A 239 26.50 17.13 9.02
N SER A 240 25.60 16.69 8.13
CA SER A 240 25.94 15.98 6.90
C SER A 240 25.05 16.43 5.76
N SER A 241 25.64 16.58 4.57
CA SER A 241 24.89 16.82 3.34
C SER A 241 24.08 15.58 2.94
N LEU A 242 23.09 15.78 2.07
CA LEU A 242 22.43 14.71 1.36
C LEU A 242 23.40 14.09 0.34
N CYS A 243 23.51 12.77 0.35
CA CYS A 243 24.02 12.01 -0.79
C CYS A 243 22.96 12.06 -1.91
N LEU A 244 23.36 12.51 -3.09
CA LEU A 244 22.47 12.77 -4.24
C LEU A 244 22.87 11.94 -5.48
N ASP A 245 23.70 10.91 -5.33
CA ASP A 245 24.31 10.13 -6.41
C ASP A 245 23.31 9.66 -7.48
N SER A 246 22.15 9.10 -7.08
CA SER A 246 21.09 8.66 -8.02
C SER A 246 20.35 9.81 -8.67
N LEU A 247 20.16 10.94 -7.97
CA LEU A 247 19.55 12.14 -8.53
C LEU A 247 20.49 12.83 -9.54
N ASN A 248 21.78 12.88 -9.21
CA ASN A 248 22.82 13.46 -10.05
C ASN A 248 23.00 12.62 -11.32
N CYS A 249 23.23 11.30 -11.19
CA CYS A 249 23.34 10.37 -12.33
C CYS A 249 22.12 10.44 -13.26
N LEU A 250 20.89 10.51 -12.72
CA LEU A 250 19.69 10.76 -13.53
C LEU A 250 19.80 12.07 -14.35
N LEU A 251 20.25 13.16 -13.73
CA LEU A 251 20.35 14.47 -14.36
C LEU A 251 21.56 14.61 -15.32
N THR A 252 22.66 13.87 -15.11
CA THR A 252 23.92 14.03 -15.86
C THR A 252 24.16 12.98 -16.95
N GLU A 253 23.70 11.74 -16.74
CA GLU A 253 24.03 10.58 -17.59
C GLU A 253 22.80 10.01 -18.29
N GLU A 254 21.66 9.90 -17.59
CA GLU A 254 20.45 9.24 -18.11
C GLU A 254 19.55 10.17 -18.92
N LEU A 255 19.31 11.41 -18.46
CA LEU A 255 18.45 12.37 -19.17
C LEU A 255 19.21 13.06 -20.30
N GLY A 256 18.58 13.16 -21.46
CA GLY A 256 19.09 13.95 -22.57
C GLY A 256 19.24 15.42 -22.18
N ARG A 257 20.23 16.12 -22.75
CA ARG A 257 20.51 17.55 -22.46
C ARG A 257 19.32 18.50 -22.65
N GLY A 258 18.32 18.11 -23.45
CA GLY A 258 17.04 18.82 -23.58
C GLY A 258 16.09 18.57 -22.40
N GLU A 259 16.01 17.33 -21.93
CA GLU A 259 15.12 16.87 -20.85
C GLU A 259 15.61 17.35 -19.48
N MET A 260 16.92 17.19 -19.19
CA MET A 260 17.56 17.79 -18.01
C MET A 260 17.29 19.30 -17.95
N ARG A 261 17.42 20.01 -19.08
CA ARG A 261 17.13 21.45 -19.18
C ARG A 261 15.64 21.77 -19.03
N HIS A 262 14.75 20.91 -19.51
CA HIS A 262 13.31 21.05 -19.31
C HIS A 262 12.94 20.87 -17.83
N PHE A 263 13.48 19.84 -17.17
CA PHE A 263 13.30 19.62 -15.75
C PHE A 263 13.77 20.83 -14.93
N LEU A 264 15.03 21.23 -15.07
CA LEU A 264 15.62 22.32 -14.28
C LEU A 264 14.95 23.69 -14.52
N ASN A 265 14.52 24.01 -15.76
CA ASN A 265 13.98 25.34 -16.08
C ASN A 265 12.45 25.40 -16.24
N ARG A 266 11.71 24.29 -16.14
CA ARG A 266 10.23 24.26 -16.18
C ARG A 266 9.63 23.47 -15.02
N VAL A 267 9.94 22.18 -14.92
CA VAL A 267 9.31 21.28 -13.94
C VAL A 267 9.69 21.68 -12.51
N LEU A 268 10.98 21.88 -12.24
CA LEU A 268 11.49 22.25 -10.93
C LEU A 268 10.95 23.61 -10.45
N PRO A 269 10.96 24.71 -11.23
CA PRO A 269 10.22 25.94 -10.90
C PRO A 269 8.71 25.73 -10.64
N GLY A 270 8.08 24.79 -11.36
CA GLY A 270 6.71 24.36 -11.09
C GLY A 270 6.54 23.66 -9.74
N MET A 271 7.46 22.76 -9.38
CA MET A 271 7.48 22.10 -8.06
C MET A 271 7.72 23.12 -6.95
N VAL A 272 8.59 24.11 -7.18
CA VAL A 272 8.81 25.24 -6.26
C VAL A 272 7.55 26.09 -6.09
N ARG A 273 6.81 26.39 -7.18
CA ARG A 273 5.47 27.03 -7.12
C ARG A 273 4.53 26.23 -6.22
N LEU A 274 4.40 24.92 -6.46
CA LEU A 274 3.52 24.04 -5.70
C LEU A 274 3.94 23.93 -4.22
N ALA A 275 5.24 23.90 -3.93
CA ALA A 275 5.76 23.80 -2.57
C ALA A 275 5.52 25.09 -1.76
N LEU A 276 5.80 26.24 -2.35
CA LEU A 276 5.58 27.56 -1.73
C LEU A 276 4.09 27.92 -1.58
N ALA A 277 3.24 27.43 -2.48
CA ALA A 277 1.79 27.67 -2.42
C ALA A 277 1.07 26.86 -1.31
N LEU A 278 1.78 26.04 -0.53
CA LEU A 278 1.20 25.14 0.47
C LEU A 278 0.20 25.81 1.44
N PRO A 279 0.47 26.95 2.11
CA PRO A 279 -0.51 27.56 3.01
C PRO A 279 -1.77 28.08 2.29
N HIS A 280 -1.70 28.37 0.98
CA HIS A 280 -2.83 28.82 0.18
C HIS A 280 -3.61 27.68 -0.46
N LEU A 281 -2.97 26.53 -0.72
CA LEU A 281 -3.61 25.35 -1.29
C LEU A 281 -4.16 24.41 -0.20
N VAL A 282 -3.43 24.23 0.89
CA VAL A 282 -3.77 23.34 2.01
C VAL A 282 -4.02 24.19 3.24
N THR A 283 -5.13 24.93 3.20
CA THR A 283 -5.59 25.93 4.17
C THR A 283 -6.06 25.36 5.52
N THR A 284 -6.06 24.04 5.68
CA THR A 284 -6.14 23.37 6.98
C THR A 284 -5.30 22.09 6.92
N PRO A 285 -4.48 21.80 7.94
CA PRO A 285 -3.70 20.57 7.98
C PRO A 285 -4.58 19.31 7.80
N PRO A 286 -4.20 18.37 6.93
CA PRO A 286 -4.93 17.10 6.83
C PRO A 286 -4.96 16.35 8.16
N PRO A 287 -6.10 15.73 8.53
CA PRO A 287 -6.16 14.83 9.69
C PRO A 287 -5.34 13.57 9.43
N LEU A 288 -4.80 12.99 10.50
CA LEU A 288 -4.09 11.73 10.49
C LEU A 288 -5.10 10.58 10.61
N LEU A 289 -5.01 9.63 9.70
CA LEU A 289 -5.78 8.39 9.68
C LEU A 289 -5.17 7.41 10.69
N ARG A 290 -5.40 7.66 11.99
CA ARG A 290 -4.84 6.93 13.13
C ARG A 290 -5.39 5.52 13.29
N CYS A 291 -4.61 4.62 13.88
CA CYS A 291 -5.04 3.24 14.13
C CYS A 291 -6.25 3.17 15.09
N GLY A 292 -7.18 2.27 14.82
CA GLY A 292 -8.44 2.11 15.55
C GLY A 292 -9.55 3.10 15.15
N TYR A 293 -9.28 4.10 14.31
CA TYR A 293 -10.26 5.12 13.91
C TYR A 293 -10.70 5.00 12.46
N GLN A 294 -12.00 4.82 12.23
CA GLN A 294 -12.60 4.87 10.89
C GLN A 294 -12.75 6.32 10.43
N LEU A 295 -11.72 6.82 9.74
CA LEU A 295 -11.61 8.21 9.27
C LEU A 295 -11.41 8.27 7.76
N LYS A 296 -11.92 9.34 7.15
CA LYS A 296 -11.91 9.59 5.71
C LYS A 296 -11.48 11.03 5.45
N VAL A 297 -10.53 11.23 4.54
CA VAL A 297 -10.09 12.57 4.10
C VAL A 297 -10.18 12.64 2.58
N THR A 298 -10.58 13.78 2.04
CA THR A 298 -10.58 14.03 0.59
C THR A 298 -9.94 15.38 0.27
N LEU A 299 -8.97 15.35 -0.64
CA LEU A 299 -8.18 16.49 -1.07
C LEU A 299 -8.29 16.64 -2.59
N SER A 300 -8.11 17.84 -3.14
CA SER A 300 -7.96 17.99 -4.59
C SER A 300 -6.61 17.43 -5.06
N GLN A 301 -6.52 16.96 -6.31
CA GLN A 301 -5.24 16.49 -6.87
C GLN A 301 -4.15 17.60 -6.82
N LEU A 302 -4.54 18.87 -6.87
CA LEU A 302 -3.64 20.03 -6.73
C LEU A 302 -3.11 20.18 -5.29
N GLN A 303 -3.92 19.87 -4.27
CA GLN A 303 -3.47 19.79 -2.87
C GLN A 303 -2.51 18.62 -2.67
N VAL A 304 -2.80 17.46 -3.26
CA VAL A 304 -1.89 16.30 -3.27
C VAL A 304 -0.54 16.68 -3.88
N ALA A 305 -0.54 17.33 -5.05
CA ALA A 305 0.68 17.78 -5.73
C ALA A 305 1.51 18.79 -4.89
N SER A 306 0.87 19.71 -4.16
CA SER A 306 1.55 20.65 -3.25
C SER A 306 2.19 19.94 -2.04
N LEU A 307 1.50 18.94 -1.48
CA LEU A 307 2.02 18.11 -0.39
C LEU A 307 3.17 17.21 -0.86
N LEU A 308 3.10 16.65 -2.07
CA LEU A 308 4.17 15.83 -2.65
C LEU A 308 5.38 16.66 -3.11
N ALA A 309 5.19 17.90 -3.57
CA ALA A 309 6.32 18.82 -3.79
C ALA A 309 7.07 19.11 -2.47
N ASN A 310 6.34 19.28 -1.37
CA ASN A 310 6.92 19.38 -0.02
C ASN A 310 7.59 18.08 0.46
N ALA A 311 7.09 16.92 0.03
CA ALA A 311 7.71 15.61 0.28
C ALA A 311 9.05 15.45 -0.47
N PHE A 312 9.11 15.92 -1.73
CA PHE A 312 10.33 15.96 -2.54
C PHE A 312 11.42 16.82 -1.88
N PHE A 313 11.10 18.09 -1.56
CA PHE A 313 12.01 19.00 -0.85
C PHE A 313 12.23 18.64 0.63
N SER A 314 11.63 17.56 1.13
CA SER A 314 11.81 17.03 2.49
C SER A 314 11.47 18.04 3.62
N THR A 315 10.48 18.91 3.38
CA THR A 315 10.16 20.06 4.26
C THR A 315 9.41 19.68 5.53
N PHE A 316 8.66 18.56 5.55
CA PHE A 316 7.81 18.19 6.69
C PHE A 316 8.61 18.10 8.00
N PRO A 317 8.23 18.84 9.07
CA PRO A 317 8.85 18.72 10.39
C PRO A 317 8.53 17.38 11.05
N ARG A 318 9.44 16.88 11.88
CA ARG A 318 9.29 15.65 12.69
C ARG A 318 9.07 14.33 11.92
N ARG A 319 9.20 14.33 10.59
CA ARG A 319 9.10 13.11 9.73
C ARG A 319 10.44 12.48 9.33
N SER A 320 11.53 12.90 9.98
CA SER A 320 12.86 12.28 9.89
C SER A 320 12.99 11.11 10.88
N PHE A 321 13.70 10.04 10.50
CA PHE A 321 13.89 8.80 11.28
C PHE A 321 14.20 8.99 12.78
N ALA A 322 14.97 10.01 13.16
CA ALA A 322 15.33 10.30 14.55
C ALA A 322 14.16 10.77 15.45
N ASN A 323 12.93 10.95 14.94
CA ASN A 323 11.80 11.48 15.70
C ASN A 323 10.76 10.42 16.05
N ARG A 324 10.57 10.17 17.36
CA ARG A 324 9.65 9.14 17.87
C ARG A 324 8.16 9.47 17.72
N GLU A 325 7.76 10.72 17.46
CA GLU A 325 6.33 11.08 17.33
C GLU A 325 5.65 10.39 16.13
N TYR A 326 6.42 10.13 15.07
CA TYR A 326 5.93 9.53 13.83
C TYR A 326 6.50 8.12 13.57
N ALA A 327 6.98 7.43 14.61
CA ALA A 327 7.54 6.08 14.48
C ALA A 327 6.55 5.07 13.86
N ASN A 328 5.26 5.20 14.18
CA ASN A 328 4.19 4.33 13.66
C ASN A 328 3.63 4.80 12.29
N PHE A 329 4.28 5.75 11.61
CA PHE A 329 3.91 6.22 10.27
C PHE A 329 5.02 5.91 9.26
N PRO A 330 4.70 5.67 7.98
CA PRO A 330 5.71 5.53 6.94
C PRO A 330 6.51 6.83 6.73
N THR A 331 7.72 6.70 6.17
CA THR A 331 8.54 7.84 5.74
C THR A 331 7.89 8.57 4.56
N ILE A 332 8.01 9.90 4.51
CA ILE A 332 7.45 10.72 3.42
C ILE A 332 8.51 11.51 2.64
N HIS A 333 9.69 11.76 3.21
CA HIS A 333 10.75 12.55 2.55
C HIS A 333 11.45 11.75 1.44
N PHE A 334 11.56 12.31 0.23
CA PHE A 334 12.17 11.60 -0.91
C PHE A 334 13.71 11.52 -0.83
N SER A 335 14.33 12.09 0.22
CA SER A 335 15.78 12.11 0.43
C SER A 335 16.49 10.74 0.32
N THR A 336 15.78 9.64 0.57
CA THR A 336 16.28 8.27 0.45
C THR A 336 16.29 7.71 -0.98
N LEU A 337 15.59 8.35 -1.92
CA LEU A 337 15.66 8.04 -3.36
C LEU A 337 16.84 8.71 -4.06
N PHE A 338 17.32 9.84 -3.53
CA PHE A 338 18.39 10.61 -4.18
C PHE A 338 19.77 9.97 -4.02
N SER A 339 20.00 9.20 -2.96
CA SER A 339 21.30 8.55 -2.70
C SER A 339 21.52 7.27 -3.50
N SER A 340 22.77 6.83 -3.60
CA SER A 340 23.17 5.52 -4.14
C SER A 340 22.78 4.36 -3.22
N GLY A 341 22.78 4.58 -1.90
CA GLY A 341 22.43 3.56 -0.90
C GLY A 341 23.58 2.62 -0.52
N GLY A 342 24.83 3.09 -0.66
CA GLY A 342 26.04 2.40 -0.19
C GLY A 342 27.19 2.42 -1.20
N GLN A 343 26.86 2.41 -2.50
CA GLN A 343 27.86 2.46 -3.58
C GLN A 343 28.18 3.91 -3.97
N ALA A 344 29.09 4.53 -3.23
CA ALA A 344 29.47 5.92 -3.43
C ALA A 344 29.95 6.20 -4.87
N GLY A 345 29.34 7.18 -5.53
CA GLY A 345 29.73 7.62 -6.87
C GLY A 345 29.09 6.87 -8.04
N ALA A 346 28.12 5.98 -7.80
CA ALA A 346 27.31 5.35 -8.84
C ALA A 346 25.81 5.50 -8.56
N GLY A 347 25.02 5.85 -9.57
CA GLY A 347 23.56 5.92 -9.44
C GLY A 347 22.93 4.52 -9.32
N CYS A 348 22.12 4.28 -8.29
CA CYS A 348 21.33 3.05 -8.18
C CYS A 348 20.24 3.01 -9.26
N PRO A 349 20.24 2.03 -10.21
CA PRO A 349 19.30 2.01 -11.32
C PRO A 349 17.82 1.94 -10.88
N ARG A 350 17.52 1.10 -9.87
CA ARG A 350 16.18 0.99 -9.29
C ARG A 350 15.66 2.31 -8.70
N ARG A 351 16.54 3.24 -8.30
CA ARG A 351 16.16 4.59 -7.83
C ARG A 351 16.06 5.60 -8.97
N ILE A 352 16.86 5.45 -10.02
CA ILE A 352 16.76 6.24 -11.26
C ILE A 352 15.40 6.02 -11.92
N GLU A 353 14.95 4.78 -12.09
CA GLU A 353 13.64 4.46 -12.70
C GLU A 353 12.46 4.96 -11.86
N LYS A 354 12.57 4.89 -10.52
CA LYS A 354 11.62 5.53 -9.59
C LYS A 354 11.54 7.03 -9.81
N LEU A 355 12.69 7.70 -9.92
CA LEU A 355 12.76 9.14 -10.12
C LEU A 355 12.22 9.56 -11.49
N LYS A 356 12.40 8.77 -12.56
CA LYS A 356 11.76 8.99 -13.88
C LYS A 356 10.23 9.04 -13.77
N CYS A 357 9.62 8.07 -13.09
CA CYS A 357 8.17 8.05 -12.82
C CYS A 357 7.70 9.32 -12.09
N LEU A 358 8.42 9.73 -11.04
CA LEU A 358 8.08 10.88 -10.20
C LEU A 358 8.30 12.22 -10.93
N PHE A 359 9.34 12.31 -11.77
CA PHE A 359 9.59 13.47 -12.62
C PHE A 359 8.46 13.65 -13.64
N ASN A 360 7.96 12.58 -14.26
CA ASN A 360 6.84 12.66 -15.19
C ASN A 360 5.54 13.13 -14.49
N TYR A 361 5.23 12.62 -13.29
CA TYR A 361 4.13 13.13 -12.47
C TYR A 361 4.24 14.63 -12.20
N PHE A 362 5.40 15.09 -11.69
CA PHE A 362 5.62 16.51 -11.43
C PHE A 362 5.57 17.34 -12.72
N GLN A 363 6.09 16.86 -13.85
CA GLN A 363 5.99 17.52 -15.15
C GLN A 363 4.53 17.76 -15.53
N ARG A 364 3.66 16.75 -15.39
CA ARG A 364 2.24 16.89 -15.72
C ARG A 364 1.49 17.84 -14.79
N VAL A 365 1.55 17.63 -13.46
CA VAL A 365 0.79 18.46 -12.51
C VAL A 365 1.31 19.90 -12.39
N THR A 366 2.54 20.18 -12.85
CA THR A 366 3.06 21.55 -12.95
C THR A 366 2.76 22.22 -14.29
N THR A 367 2.63 21.46 -15.38
CA THR A 367 2.25 21.95 -16.72
C THR A 367 0.75 22.26 -16.81
N LYS A 368 -0.10 21.44 -16.16
CA LYS A 368 -1.55 21.64 -16.08
C LYS A 368 -2.03 21.27 -14.67
N ASP A 369 -2.54 22.26 -13.94
CA ASP A 369 -3.09 22.04 -12.59
C ASP A 369 -4.23 20.99 -12.67
N PRO A 370 -4.15 19.88 -11.89
CA PRO A 370 -5.05 18.75 -12.04
C PRO A 370 -6.45 19.03 -11.46
N LEU A 371 -7.47 18.42 -12.08
CA LEU A 371 -8.88 18.82 -11.91
C LEU A 371 -9.72 17.85 -11.05
N GLY A 372 -9.17 16.75 -10.56
CA GLY A 372 -9.89 15.80 -9.71
C GLY A 372 -9.69 16.00 -8.21
N VAL A 373 -10.16 15.00 -7.47
CA VAL A 373 -9.94 14.84 -6.04
C VAL A 373 -9.57 13.39 -5.73
N VAL A 374 -8.89 13.16 -4.62
CA VAL A 374 -8.51 11.83 -4.13
C VAL A 374 -9.05 11.66 -2.71
N THR A 375 -9.76 10.55 -2.47
CA THR A 375 -10.26 10.13 -1.17
C THR A 375 -9.35 9.07 -0.57
N PHE A 376 -8.91 9.26 0.67
CA PHE A 376 -8.25 8.24 1.50
C PHE A 376 -9.18 7.90 2.67
N SER A 377 -9.44 6.62 2.92
CA SER A 377 -10.38 6.17 3.96
C SER A 377 -9.82 4.96 4.70
N ARG A 378 -9.49 5.13 5.98
CA ARG A 378 -9.13 4.02 6.87
C ARG A 378 -10.42 3.32 7.28
N ARG A 379 -10.47 2.00 7.06
CA ARG A 379 -11.57 1.12 7.47
C ARG A 379 -11.12 0.29 8.66
N VAL A 380 -12.01 0.12 9.63
CA VAL A 380 -11.80 -0.68 10.84
C VAL A 380 -13.00 -1.61 10.98
N ILE A 381 -12.76 -2.91 11.11
CA ILE A 381 -13.77 -3.90 11.52
C ILE A 381 -13.10 -4.82 12.54
N ASN A 382 -13.53 -4.76 13.79
CA ASN A 382 -12.95 -5.55 14.88
C ASN A 382 -13.73 -6.86 15.12
N GLU A 383 -14.97 -6.88 14.64
CA GLU A 383 -15.98 -7.92 14.75
C GLU A 383 -15.55 -9.18 13.98
N ARG A 384 -14.98 -10.15 14.70
CA ARG A 384 -14.61 -11.44 14.13
C ARG A 384 -15.86 -12.28 13.84
N ILE A 385 -15.94 -12.83 12.63
CA ILE A 385 -17.01 -13.75 12.24
C ILE A 385 -16.61 -15.21 12.47
N ASP A 386 -17.59 -16.08 12.69
CA ASP A 386 -17.36 -17.53 12.64
C ASP A 386 -17.30 -18.01 11.19
N TRP A 387 -16.07 -18.17 10.69
CA TRP A 387 -15.79 -18.75 9.37
C TRP A 387 -16.33 -20.18 9.24
N SER A 388 -16.37 -20.96 10.32
CA SER A 388 -16.84 -22.36 10.28
C SER A 388 -18.34 -22.50 10.11
N ALA A 389 -19.11 -21.46 10.44
CA ALA A 389 -20.56 -21.41 10.30
C ALA A 389 -21.04 -20.88 8.93
N ARG A 390 -20.14 -20.46 8.02
CA ARG A 390 -20.54 -19.82 6.75
C ARG A 390 -21.14 -20.82 5.75
N THR A 391 -22.24 -20.42 5.15
CA THR A 391 -23.03 -21.22 4.19
C THR A 391 -22.89 -20.75 2.74
N GLU A 392 -22.19 -19.64 2.49
CA GLU A 392 -21.83 -19.22 1.13
C GLU A 392 -20.99 -20.29 0.40
N LEU A 393 -21.22 -20.47 -0.90
CA LEU A 393 -20.28 -21.16 -1.80
C LEU A 393 -19.17 -20.21 -2.23
N LEU A 394 -18.09 -20.74 -2.81
CA LEU A 394 -17.06 -19.90 -3.44
C LEU A 394 -17.65 -19.03 -4.56
N PRO A 395 -17.18 -17.77 -4.73
CA PRO A 395 -17.78 -16.81 -5.66
C PRO A 395 -17.49 -17.21 -7.11
N ASP A 396 -18.07 -16.49 -8.06
CA ASP A 396 -17.68 -16.62 -9.47
C ASP A 396 -16.22 -16.12 -9.63
N LEU A 397 -15.42 -16.87 -10.37
CA LEU A 397 -13.98 -16.64 -10.52
C LEU A 397 -13.59 -16.61 -12.01
N LEU A 398 -12.91 -15.53 -12.39
CA LEU A 398 -12.03 -15.51 -13.55
C LEU A 398 -10.59 -15.51 -13.04
N ALA A 399 -9.75 -16.45 -13.50
CA ALA A 399 -8.31 -16.36 -13.29
C ALA A 399 -7.62 -16.20 -14.65
N ALA A 400 -6.55 -15.41 -14.68
CA ALA A 400 -5.76 -15.14 -15.87
C ALA A 400 -4.25 -15.09 -15.55
N ALA A 401 -3.44 -15.76 -16.37
CA ALA A 401 -1.98 -15.66 -16.31
C ALA A 401 -1.44 -14.42 -17.05
N GLU A 402 -2.15 -13.98 -18.10
CA GLU A 402 -1.96 -12.67 -18.73
C GLU A 402 -2.69 -11.56 -17.95
N GLY A 403 -2.21 -10.33 -18.07
CA GLY A 403 -2.88 -9.13 -17.56
C GLY A 403 -2.40 -8.67 -16.18
N THR A 404 -2.86 -7.48 -15.77
CA THR A 404 -2.49 -6.82 -14.50
C THR A 404 -3.71 -6.30 -13.74
N ILE A 405 -3.56 -6.01 -12.44
CA ILE A 405 -4.63 -5.45 -11.62
C ILE A 405 -4.98 -4.02 -12.08
N GLU A 406 -3.98 -3.26 -12.52
CA GLU A 406 -4.04 -1.85 -12.88
C GLU A 406 -4.38 -1.55 -14.34
N ASP A 407 -4.21 -2.50 -15.26
CA ASP A 407 -4.62 -2.39 -16.67
C ASP A 407 -5.98 -3.06 -16.90
N ASP A 408 -6.12 -4.33 -16.49
CA ASP A 408 -7.30 -5.15 -16.79
C ASP A 408 -8.40 -4.99 -15.74
N GLY A 409 -8.05 -4.87 -14.46
CA GLY A 409 -8.95 -4.70 -13.31
C GLY A 409 -9.67 -3.34 -13.20
N ALA A 410 -9.61 -2.51 -14.24
CA ALA A 410 -10.20 -1.17 -14.25
C ALA A 410 -11.68 -1.15 -13.81
N GLY A 411 -12.01 -0.28 -12.86
CA GLY A 411 -13.36 -0.11 -12.31
C GLY A 411 -13.76 -1.15 -11.26
N MET A 412 -12.97 -2.20 -11.03
CA MET A 412 -13.16 -3.17 -9.95
C MET A 412 -12.66 -2.63 -8.60
N LEU A 413 -12.64 -3.46 -7.56
CA LEU A 413 -11.88 -3.19 -6.34
C LEU A 413 -10.47 -3.77 -6.52
N GLU A 414 -9.53 -2.91 -6.91
CA GLU A 414 -8.13 -3.23 -7.19
C GLU A 414 -7.35 -3.45 -5.88
N VAL A 415 -6.70 -4.60 -5.71
CA VAL A 415 -5.96 -4.95 -4.49
C VAL A 415 -4.49 -4.53 -4.57
N ASP A 416 -4.04 -3.82 -3.55
CA ASP A 416 -2.66 -3.46 -3.28
C ASP A 416 -2.10 -4.40 -2.21
N PHE A 417 -1.01 -5.12 -2.53
CA PHE A 417 -0.39 -6.16 -1.71
C PHE A 417 0.52 -5.55 -0.64
N ALA A 418 -0.06 -4.68 0.17
CA ALA A 418 0.63 -3.66 0.93
C ALA A 418 1.57 -4.19 2.02
N ASN A 419 2.50 -3.34 2.44
CA ASN A 419 3.07 -3.39 3.78
C ASN A 419 2.07 -2.76 4.77
N ALA A 420 2.10 -3.18 6.04
CA ALA A 420 1.31 -2.51 7.09
C ALA A 420 1.67 -1.01 7.17
N TYR A 421 2.93 -0.67 6.94
CA TYR A 421 3.40 0.69 6.64
C TYR A 421 3.21 1.01 5.15
N ILE A 422 1.99 1.42 4.80
CA ILE A 422 1.49 1.69 3.44
C ILE A 422 2.52 2.32 2.46
N GLY A 423 2.56 1.82 1.23
CA GLY A 423 3.55 2.13 0.21
C GLY A 423 4.93 1.49 0.44
N GLY A 424 5.06 0.61 1.43
CA GLY A 424 6.24 -0.21 1.72
C GLY A 424 7.59 0.49 1.55
N GLY A 425 8.44 -0.10 0.72
CA GLY A 425 9.78 0.36 0.37
C GLY A 425 9.84 1.37 -0.77
N VAL A 426 8.73 2.06 -1.14
CA VAL A 426 8.67 2.89 -2.36
C VAL A 426 9.71 4.02 -2.36
N LEU A 427 9.96 4.65 -1.22
CA LEU A 427 11.02 5.66 -1.06
C LEU A 427 12.40 5.06 -0.73
N GLY A 428 12.52 3.73 -0.67
CA GLY A 428 13.73 2.96 -0.32
C GLY A 428 14.12 1.94 -1.41
N ARG A 429 14.44 0.69 -1.02
CA ARG A 429 14.88 -0.39 -1.93
C ARG A 429 13.72 -1.14 -2.63
N GLY A 430 12.55 -1.25 -2.01
CA GLY A 430 11.41 -2.03 -2.53
C GLY A 430 10.92 -1.57 -3.90
N LEU A 431 10.56 -2.51 -4.78
CA LEU A 431 10.11 -2.24 -6.16
C LEU A 431 9.22 -3.40 -6.69
N VAL A 432 8.38 -3.95 -5.82
CA VAL A 432 7.39 -4.98 -6.12
C VAL A 432 6.00 -4.34 -6.30
N GLN A 433 4.92 -5.12 -6.31
CA GLN A 433 3.58 -4.67 -6.74
C GLN A 433 3.08 -3.38 -6.04
N GLU A 434 3.21 -3.27 -4.71
CA GLU A 434 2.85 -2.05 -3.96
C GLU A 434 3.66 -0.84 -4.43
N GLU A 435 4.99 -0.93 -4.45
CA GLU A 435 5.83 0.20 -4.84
C GLU A 435 5.62 0.60 -6.30
N ILE A 436 5.49 -0.37 -7.21
CA ILE A 436 5.19 -0.12 -8.63
C ILE A 436 3.88 0.65 -8.76
N ARG A 437 2.81 0.21 -8.07
CA ARG A 437 1.52 0.90 -8.09
C ARG A 437 1.62 2.33 -7.58
N PHE A 438 2.41 2.57 -6.54
CA PHE A 438 2.68 3.90 -5.98
C PHE A 438 3.59 4.79 -6.85
N LEU A 439 4.35 4.23 -7.79
CA LEU A 439 5.19 4.99 -8.73
C LEU A 439 4.44 5.37 -10.00
N ILE A 440 3.59 4.49 -10.52
CA ILE A 440 2.73 4.81 -11.66
C ILE A 440 1.54 5.69 -11.26
N CYS A 441 1.12 5.65 -9.99
CA CYS A 441 0.12 6.56 -9.40
C CYS A 441 0.70 7.32 -8.18
N PRO A 442 1.59 8.33 -8.35
CA PRO A 442 2.25 9.00 -7.23
C PRO A 442 1.34 9.68 -6.19
N GLU A 443 0.08 9.95 -6.53
CA GLU A 443 -0.91 10.46 -5.58
C GLU A 443 -1.14 9.51 -4.40
N LEU A 444 -0.92 8.21 -4.58
CA LEU A 444 -0.96 7.20 -3.52
C LEU A 444 0.09 7.45 -2.44
N LEU A 445 1.24 8.06 -2.76
CA LEU A 445 2.32 8.37 -1.81
C LEU A 445 1.86 9.30 -0.68
N LEU A 446 0.79 10.09 -0.89
CA LEU A 446 0.25 10.94 0.18
C LEU A 446 -0.30 10.11 1.36
N SER A 447 -0.74 8.87 1.14
CA SER A 447 -1.16 7.96 2.23
C SER A 447 -0.07 7.79 3.30
N ARG A 448 1.21 7.83 2.91
CA ARG A 448 2.38 7.77 3.81
C ARG A 448 2.45 8.96 4.76
N LEU A 449 2.02 10.15 4.32
CA LEU A 449 1.91 11.32 5.19
C LEU A 449 0.76 11.16 6.20
N LEU A 450 -0.35 10.54 5.77
CA LEU A 450 -1.65 10.56 6.44
C LEU A 450 -1.90 9.40 7.41
N ALA A 451 -1.47 8.17 7.09
CA ALA A 451 -1.91 6.95 7.79
C ALA A 451 -0.83 6.34 8.70
N GLU A 452 -1.26 5.92 9.89
CA GLU A 452 -0.46 5.02 10.75
C GLU A 452 -0.43 3.59 10.16
N SER A 453 0.53 2.78 10.60
CA SER A 453 0.61 1.35 10.26
C SER A 453 -0.72 0.62 10.51
N LEU A 454 -1.07 -0.34 9.66
CA LEU A 454 -2.36 -1.04 9.67
C LEU A 454 -2.41 -2.21 10.67
N GLU A 455 -3.36 -2.17 11.61
CA GLU A 455 -3.62 -3.30 12.51
C GLU A 455 -4.38 -4.45 11.82
N ASP A 456 -4.40 -5.63 12.44
CA ASP A 456 -5.05 -6.84 11.90
C ASP A 456 -6.55 -6.69 11.55
N GLY A 457 -7.23 -5.70 12.15
CA GLY A 457 -8.64 -5.35 11.91
C GLY A 457 -8.87 -4.21 10.90
N GLU A 458 -7.84 -3.77 10.19
CA GLU A 458 -7.86 -2.53 9.40
C GLU A 458 -7.46 -2.71 7.93
N ALA A 459 -7.92 -1.79 7.07
CA ALA A 459 -7.49 -1.65 5.68
C ALA A 459 -7.56 -0.18 5.25
N LEU A 460 -6.78 0.22 4.23
CA LEU A 460 -6.85 1.57 3.66
C LEU A 460 -7.47 1.53 2.26
N TRP A 461 -8.60 2.22 2.08
CA TRP A 461 -9.23 2.41 0.78
C TRP A 461 -8.78 3.76 0.19
N ILE A 462 -8.39 3.76 -1.09
CA ILE A 462 -8.03 4.96 -1.84
C ILE A 462 -8.87 5.02 -3.12
N THR A 463 -9.50 6.16 -3.39
CA THR A 463 -10.39 6.34 -4.55
C THR A 463 -10.09 7.65 -5.27
N GLY A 464 -9.92 7.57 -6.59
CA GLY A 464 -9.75 8.75 -7.45
C GLY A 464 -8.31 9.10 -7.84
N ALA A 465 -7.31 8.33 -7.38
CA ALA A 465 -5.93 8.49 -7.80
C ALA A 465 -5.76 8.16 -9.29
N GLU A 466 -4.94 8.95 -9.98
CA GLU A 466 -4.71 8.90 -11.42
C GLU A 466 -3.38 8.18 -11.77
N ARG A 467 -3.34 7.43 -12.88
CA ARG A 467 -2.08 6.89 -13.43
C ARG A 467 -1.39 7.94 -14.30
N TYR A 468 -0.09 8.10 -14.07
CA TYR A 468 0.76 9.06 -14.74
C TYR A 468 1.86 8.42 -15.58
N SER A 469 2.27 7.18 -15.29
CA SER A 469 3.35 6.54 -16.04
C SER A 469 3.00 5.13 -16.48
N ASP A 470 3.59 4.72 -17.60
CA ASP A 470 3.68 3.33 -18.01
C ASP A 470 5.03 2.76 -17.59
N TYR A 471 5.12 1.43 -17.51
CA TYR A 471 6.31 0.72 -17.04
C TYR A 471 6.47 -0.63 -17.75
N THR A 472 7.64 -1.23 -17.61
CA THR A 472 7.92 -2.63 -17.98
C THR A 472 8.74 -3.31 -16.88
N GLY A 473 8.80 -4.64 -16.89
CA GLY A 473 9.60 -5.42 -15.93
C GLY A 473 9.07 -5.39 -14.49
N TYR A 474 9.88 -5.89 -13.54
CA TYR A 474 9.47 -6.04 -12.14
C TYR A 474 10.71 -6.13 -11.21
N SER A 475 10.63 -5.60 -9.99
CA SER A 475 11.70 -5.64 -8.97
C SER A 475 13.07 -5.09 -9.43
N SER A 476 13.93 -5.94 -10.00
CA SER A 476 15.26 -5.62 -10.50
C SER A 476 15.25 -5.22 -11.99
N THR A 477 14.23 -5.65 -12.74
CA THR A 477 14.06 -5.35 -14.18
C THR A 477 13.05 -4.23 -14.45
N PHE A 478 12.49 -3.61 -13.42
CA PHE A 478 11.54 -2.51 -13.56
C PHE A 478 12.16 -1.33 -14.32
N GLN A 479 11.45 -0.82 -15.33
CA GLN A 479 11.82 0.36 -16.12
C GLN A 479 10.61 1.26 -16.33
N TRP A 480 10.82 2.58 -16.31
CA TRP A 480 9.82 3.57 -16.72
C TRP A 480 9.67 3.57 -18.25
N ASN A 481 8.44 3.47 -18.74
CA ASN A 481 8.13 3.26 -20.15
C ASN A 481 7.25 4.37 -20.75
N GLY A 482 7.34 5.60 -20.22
CA GLY A 482 6.68 6.78 -20.76
C GLY A 482 5.53 7.35 -19.92
N ASP A 483 4.88 8.39 -20.45
CA ASP A 483 3.70 9.01 -19.86
C ASP A 483 2.42 8.22 -20.17
N HIS A 484 1.58 8.03 -19.15
CA HIS A 484 0.30 7.34 -19.28
C HIS A 484 -0.87 8.32 -19.17
N THR A 485 -1.62 8.51 -20.26
CA THR A 485 -2.88 9.27 -20.20
C THR A 485 -4.01 8.36 -19.71
N ASP A 486 -4.36 8.43 -18.42
CA ASP A 486 -5.44 7.62 -17.84
C ASP A 486 -6.80 8.06 -18.40
N THR A 487 -7.43 7.19 -19.17
CA THR A 487 -8.69 7.44 -19.89
C THR A 487 -9.94 7.06 -19.09
N ARG A 488 -9.79 6.56 -17.86
CA ARG A 488 -10.90 6.23 -16.97
C ARG A 488 -11.84 7.45 -16.79
N PRO A 489 -13.17 7.23 -16.73
CA PRO A 489 -14.10 8.32 -16.45
C PRO A 489 -13.94 8.81 -14.99
N ARG A 490 -14.57 9.95 -14.68
CA ARG A 490 -14.65 10.48 -13.32
C ARG A 490 -16.09 10.42 -12.80
N ASP A 491 -16.25 10.16 -11.50
CA ASP A 491 -17.56 10.21 -10.84
C ASP A 491 -18.06 11.65 -10.66
N THR A 492 -19.33 11.80 -10.25
CA THR A 492 -19.94 13.09 -9.84
C THR A 492 -19.11 13.89 -8.84
N ASN A 493 -18.22 13.24 -8.09
CA ASN A 493 -17.33 13.85 -7.12
C ASN A 493 -15.94 14.15 -7.69
N ARG A 494 -15.77 14.18 -9.03
CA ARG A 494 -14.53 14.45 -9.79
C ARG A 494 -13.38 13.46 -9.50
N ARG A 495 -13.65 12.34 -8.83
CA ARG A 495 -12.67 11.26 -8.60
C ARG A 495 -12.62 10.38 -9.83
N LEU A 496 -11.43 9.96 -10.24
CA LEU A 496 -11.28 8.90 -11.23
C LEU A 496 -11.98 7.61 -10.75
N VAL A 497 -12.57 6.83 -11.66
CA VAL A 497 -13.23 5.55 -11.34
C VAL A 497 -12.19 4.44 -11.14
N THR A 498 -11.30 4.68 -10.18
CA THR A 498 -10.25 3.79 -9.66
C THR A 498 -10.53 3.59 -8.17
N LYS A 499 -10.72 2.35 -7.71
CA LYS A 499 -10.89 1.99 -6.29
C LYS A 499 -9.78 1.01 -5.90
N LEU A 500 -8.79 1.50 -5.16
CA LEU A 500 -7.70 0.68 -4.62
C LEU A 500 -7.97 0.35 -3.15
N VAL A 501 -7.64 -0.87 -2.73
CA VAL A 501 -7.59 -1.27 -1.32
C VAL A 501 -6.23 -1.88 -0.97
N ALA A 502 -5.55 -1.25 -0.01
CA ALA A 502 -4.36 -1.77 0.62
C ALA A 502 -4.74 -2.74 1.75
N ILE A 503 -4.26 -3.98 1.64
CA ILE A 503 -4.30 -4.98 2.70
C ILE A 503 -2.93 -5.64 2.84
N ASP A 504 -2.35 -5.59 4.02
CA ASP A 504 -1.08 -6.22 4.34
C ASP A 504 -1.23 -7.70 4.68
N ALA A 505 -0.45 -8.57 4.05
CA ALA A 505 -0.33 -9.98 4.45
C ALA A 505 0.71 -10.12 5.58
N ARG A 506 0.65 -11.21 6.36
CA ARG A 506 1.76 -11.55 7.26
C ARG A 506 2.97 -11.99 6.43
N CYS A 507 4.14 -11.44 6.72
CA CYS A 507 5.42 -11.96 6.24
C CYS A 507 5.81 -13.21 7.05
N TYR A 508 6.25 -14.25 6.36
CA TYR A 508 6.74 -15.51 6.93
C TYR A 508 8.19 -15.74 6.51
N SER A 509 9.04 -16.15 7.47
CA SER A 509 10.45 -16.42 7.18
C SER A 509 10.61 -17.54 6.15
N ARG A 510 11.56 -17.35 5.22
CA ARG A 510 11.83 -18.32 4.14
C ARG A 510 12.12 -19.72 4.71
N GLY A 511 11.70 -20.75 3.97
CA GLY A 511 11.94 -22.15 4.30
C GLY A 511 10.92 -22.79 5.25
N ALA A 512 11.25 -24.00 5.73
CA ALA A 512 10.29 -24.93 6.34
C ALA A 512 9.77 -24.54 7.74
N ALA A 513 10.17 -23.39 8.29
CA ALA A 513 9.64 -22.83 9.53
C ALA A 513 8.46 -21.89 9.24
N GLY A 514 8.68 -20.78 8.54
CA GLY A 514 7.61 -19.86 8.12
C GLY A 514 6.55 -20.55 7.24
N TYR A 515 6.96 -21.47 6.35
CA TYR A 515 6.00 -22.26 5.56
C TYR A 515 5.00 -23.04 6.43
N LYS A 516 5.39 -23.49 7.64
CA LYS A 516 4.45 -24.14 8.58
C LYS A 516 3.59 -23.13 9.35
N GLN A 517 4.15 -21.96 9.67
CA GLN A 517 3.47 -20.95 10.49
C GLN A 517 2.19 -20.41 9.84
N GLN A 518 2.16 -20.23 8.52
CA GLN A 518 0.97 -19.76 7.82
C GLN A 518 -0.22 -20.73 7.90
N PHE A 519 0.02 -22.02 8.13
CA PHE A 519 -1.03 -23.02 8.37
C PHE A 519 -1.48 -23.09 9.84
N ASN A 520 -1.04 -22.19 10.72
CA ASN A 520 -1.63 -22.06 12.05
C ASN A 520 -3.04 -21.46 11.94
N LYS A 521 -4.01 -21.96 12.74
CA LYS A 521 -5.39 -21.43 12.72
C LYS A 521 -5.43 -19.91 12.92
N SER A 522 -4.64 -19.37 13.85
CA SER A 522 -4.55 -17.94 14.11
C SER A 522 -4.01 -17.12 12.93
N ALA A 523 -3.09 -17.68 12.14
CA ALA A 523 -2.62 -17.06 10.90
C ALA A 523 -3.74 -17.05 9.85
N ILE A 524 -4.39 -18.19 9.63
CA ILE A 524 -5.52 -18.33 8.69
C ILE A 524 -6.67 -17.37 9.05
N ASP A 525 -7.09 -17.35 10.32
CA ASP A 525 -8.11 -16.43 10.85
C ASP A 525 -7.75 -14.95 10.63
N ARG A 526 -6.46 -14.62 10.74
CA ARG A 526 -5.93 -13.26 10.56
C ARG A 526 -6.00 -12.83 9.11
N GLU A 527 -5.46 -13.61 8.19
CA GLU A 527 -5.44 -13.26 6.76
C GLU A 527 -6.86 -13.23 6.19
N LEU A 528 -7.74 -14.16 6.62
CA LEU A 528 -9.18 -14.14 6.30
C LEU A 528 -9.87 -12.87 6.79
N HIS A 529 -9.60 -12.44 8.03
CA HIS A 529 -10.19 -11.22 8.57
C HIS A 529 -9.66 -9.96 7.90
N LYS A 530 -8.36 -9.89 7.61
CA LYS A 530 -7.73 -8.79 6.87
C LYS A 530 -8.35 -8.64 5.47
N ALA A 531 -8.52 -9.74 4.73
CA ALA A 531 -9.22 -9.75 3.44
C ALA A 531 -10.71 -9.36 3.58
N LEU A 532 -11.40 -9.84 4.62
CA LEU A 532 -12.80 -9.45 4.92
C LEU A 532 -12.94 -7.94 5.16
N VAL A 533 -12.03 -7.32 5.93
CA VAL A 533 -11.99 -5.87 6.16
C VAL A 533 -11.74 -5.13 4.85
N GLY A 534 -10.74 -5.58 4.09
CA GLY A 534 -10.36 -5.00 2.80
C GLY A 534 -11.50 -5.02 1.78
N PHE A 535 -12.22 -6.14 1.66
CA PHE A 535 -13.31 -6.28 0.70
C PHE A 535 -14.65 -5.68 1.18
N GLY A 536 -14.66 -5.04 2.36
CA GLY A 536 -15.75 -4.18 2.83
C GLY A 536 -16.72 -4.80 3.84
N GLY A 537 -16.34 -5.91 4.48
CA GLY A 537 -17.17 -6.61 5.46
C GLY A 537 -18.27 -7.50 4.84
N PRO A 538 -18.93 -8.34 5.65
CA PRO A 538 -19.94 -9.29 5.18
C PRO A 538 -21.05 -8.63 4.35
N ALA A 539 -21.52 -9.30 3.30
CA ALA A 539 -22.62 -8.79 2.48
C ALA A 539 -23.94 -8.75 3.25
N ASN A 540 -24.59 -7.59 3.27
CA ASN A 540 -25.98 -7.45 3.70
C ASN A 540 -26.88 -8.28 2.74
N VAL A 541 -27.73 -9.14 3.29
CA VAL A 541 -28.53 -10.12 2.52
C VAL A 541 -29.42 -9.43 1.47
N LYS A 542 -29.85 -8.19 1.73
CA LYS A 542 -30.65 -7.38 0.81
C LYS A 542 -29.93 -6.95 -0.48
N HIS A 543 -28.59 -6.90 -0.50
CA HIS A 543 -27.81 -6.27 -1.58
C HIS A 543 -26.75 -7.21 -2.21
N LYS A 544 -26.91 -8.54 -2.07
CA LYS A 544 -25.94 -9.57 -2.51
C LYS A 544 -25.56 -9.57 -4.01
N SER A 545 -26.26 -8.82 -4.87
CA SER A 545 -26.12 -8.89 -6.34
C SER A 545 -25.38 -7.72 -7.00
N LYS A 546 -24.82 -6.77 -6.23
CA LYS A 546 -24.42 -5.46 -6.78
C LYS A 546 -23.03 -4.91 -6.40
N ARG A 547 -22.25 -5.59 -5.55
CA ARG A 547 -20.90 -5.14 -5.17
C ARG A 547 -19.89 -5.43 -6.28
N ARG A 548 -18.95 -4.50 -6.52
CA ARG A 548 -17.90 -4.62 -7.55
C ARG A 548 -17.04 -5.87 -7.33
N PRO A 549 -16.57 -6.55 -8.40
CA PRO A 549 -15.59 -7.63 -8.26
C PRO A 549 -14.31 -7.17 -7.57
N VAL A 550 -13.55 -8.12 -7.03
CA VAL A 550 -12.19 -7.89 -6.54
C VAL A 550 -11.20 -8.24 -7.65
N ALA A 551 -10.32 -7.31 -8.03
CA ALA A 551 -9.20 -7.55 -8.93
C ALA A 551 -7.93 -7.74 -8.07
N THR A 552 -7.42 -8.96 -8.01
CA THR A 552 -6.34 -9.38 -7.10
C THR A 552 -5.44 -10.43 -7.74
N GLY A 553 -4.53 -11.03 -6.96
CA GLY A 553 -3.64 -12.10 -7.39
C GLY A 553 -2.90 -12.72 -6.20
N ASN A 554 -1.60 -12.95 -6.38
CA ASN A 554 -0.70 -13.67 -5.47
C ASN A 554 -0.31 -12.88 -4.18
N TRP A 555 -1.32 -12.37 -3.48
CA TRP A 555 -1.23 -11.53 -2.28
C TRP A 555 -0.37 -12.16 -1.17
N GLY A 556 0.80 -11.55 -0.91
CA GLY A 556 1.75 -12.01 0.10
C GLY A 556 2.54 -13.27 -0.26
N CYS A 557 2.47 -13.77 -1.50
CA CYS A 557 3.13 -15.01 -1.91
C CYS A 557 4.55 -14.81 -2.50
N GLY A 558 4.96 -13.58 -2.78
CA GLY A 558 6.33 -13.23 -3.15
C GLY A 558 7.23 -13.10 -1.90
N ALA A 559 7.84 -11.92 -1.72
CA ALA A 559 8.76 -11.62 -0.62
C ALA A 559 8.26 -11.94 0.81
N PHE A 560 6.94 -12.09 1.01
CA PHE A 560 6.32 -12.45 2.29
C PHE A 560 6.12 -13.97 2.51
N GLY A 561 6.53 -14.84 1.57
CA GLY A 561 6.61 -16.29 1.75
C GLY A 561 5.27 -17.05 1.81
N GLY A 562 4.17 -16.42 1.40
CA GLY A 562 2.84 -17.01 1.39
C GLY A 562 2.67 -18.17 0.38
N ASP A 563 1.90 -19.19 0.78
CA ASP A 563 1.52 -20.31 -0.08
C ASP A 563 0.37 -19.89 -1.03
N LEU A 564 0.57 -20.10 -2.34
CA LEU A 564 -0.37 -19.70 -3.39
C LEU A 564 -1.76 -20.31 -3.22
N GLN A 565 -1.86 -21.59 -2.83
CA GLN A 565 -3.14 -22.28 -2.66
C GLN A 565 -3.86 -21.80 -1.40
N LEU A 566 -3.11 -21.61 -0.31
CA LEU A 566 -3.65 -21.07 0.93
C LEU A 566 -4.17 -19.63 0.74
N LYS A 567 -3.37 -18.74 0.15
CA LYS A 567 -3.71 -17.32 -0.03
C LYS A 567 -4.84 -17.11 -1.05
N SER A 568 -4.89 -17.87 -2.14
CA SER A 568 -6.01 -17.80 -3.09
C SER A 568 -7.33 -18.32 -2.51
N LEU A 569 -7.31 -19.45 -1.78
CA LEU A 569 -8.49 -19.95 -1.05
C LEU A 569 -8.97 -18.95 0.01
N ILE A 570 -8.06 -18.33 0.77
CA ILE A 570 -8.39 -17.30 1.76
C ILE A 570 -9.11 -16.11 1.11
N GLN A 571 -8.59 -15.62 -0.03
CA GLN A 571 -9.23 -14.54 -0.78
C GLN A 571 -10.59 -14.95 -1.34
N LEU A 572 -10.72 -16.15 -1.92
CA LEU A 572 -12.01 -16.66 -2.41
C LEU A 572 -13.06 -16.81 -1.30
N MET A 573 -12.67 -17.26 -0.11
CA MET A 573 -13.57 -17.33 1.05
C MET A 573 -14.00 -15.94 1.56
N ALA A 574 -13.10 -14.94 1.54
CA ALA A 574 -13.45 -13.56 1.86
C ALA A 574 -14.36 -12.92 0.79
N CYS A 575 -14.08 -13.12 -0.50
CA CYS A 575 -14.94 -12.67 -1.61
C CYS A 575 -16.36 -13.28 -1.52
N ALA A 576 -16.49 -14.57 -1.22
CA ALA A 576 -17.79 -15.21 -0.95
C ALA A 576 -18.58 -14.51 0.16
N VAL A 577 -17.96 -14.29 1.33
CA VAL A 577 -18.64 -13.68 2.49
C VAL A 577 -18.95 -12.19 2.28
N THR A 578 -18.10 -11.46 1.55
CA THR A 578 -18.33 -10.05 1.19
C THR A 578 -19.25 -9.86 -0.03
N GLY A 579 -19.68 -10.95 -0.68
CA GLY A 579 -20.60 -10.91 -1.82
C GLY A 579 -20.00 -10.31 -3.09
N ARG A 580 -18.75 -10.66 -3.40
CA ARG A 580 -18.01 -10.18 -4.59
C ARG A 580 -17.53 -11.34 -5.45
N SER A 581 -17.60 -11.17 -6.78
CA SER A 581 -16.86 -12.02 -7.73
C SER A 581 -15.36 -11.74 -7.65
N CYS A 582 -14.54 -12.70 -8.08
CA CYS A 582 -13.07 -12.60 -8.03
C CYS A 582 -12.49 -12.60 -9.45
N VAL A 583 -11.60 -11.66 -9.73
CA VAL A 583 -10.68 -11.68 -10.88
C VAL A 583 -9.27 -11.84 -10.32
N TYR A 584 -8.61 -12.94 -10.66
CA TYR A 584 -7.34 -13.35 -10.05
C TYR A 584 -6.23 -13.44 -11.11
N PHE A 585 -5.28 -12.52 -11.06
CA PHE A 585 -4.11 -12.51 -11.91
C PHE A 585 -3.01 -13.39 -11.30
N THR A 586 -2.63 -14.48 -11.98
CA THR A 586 -1.60 -15.42 -11.50
C THR A 586 -0.18 -15.01 -11.89
N PHE A 587 -0.02 -13.94 -12.68
CA PHE A 587 1.26 -13.33 -13.07
C PHE A 587 2.18 -14.33 -13.80
N GLY A 588 1.75 -14.77 -14.99
CA GLY A 588 2.45 -15.73 -15.84
C GLY A 588 2.18 -17.21 -15.53
N ASP A 589 1.84 -17.56 -14.28
CA ASP A 589 1.61 -18.95 -13.88
C ASP A 589 0.28 -19.52 -14.42
N THR A 590 0.35 -20.11 -15.61
CA THR A 590 -0.78 -20.72 -16.33
C THR A 590 -1.20 -22.06 -15.72
N ASP A 591 -0.28 -22.81 -15.13
CA ASP A 591 -0.58 -24.09 -14.46
C ASP A 591 -1.34 -23.86 -13.15
N PHE A 592 -1.01 -22.80 -12.40
CA PHE A 592 -1.80 -22.37 -11.26
C PHE A 592 -3.12 -21.73 -11.67
N GLN A 593 -3.19 -20.99 -12.78
CA GLN A 593 -4.45 -20.47 -13.32
C GLN A 593 -5.46 -21.61 -13.54
N HIS A 594 -5.07 -22.65 -14.29
CA HIS A 594 -5.92 -23.79 -14.56
C HIS A 594 -6.31 -24.57 -13.28
N ARG A 595 -5.35 -24.82 -12.37
CA ARG A 595 -5.65 -25.50 -11.10
C ARG A 595 -6.61 -24.70 -10.21
N LEU A 596 -6.45 -23.38 -10.14
CA LEU A 596 -7.30 -22.52 -9.31
C LEU A 596 -8.74 -22.45 -9.86
N GLN A 597 -8.90 -22.35 -11.19
CA GLN A 597 -10.23 -22.40 -11.83
C GLN A 597 -10.89 -23.78 -11.64
N GLN A 598 -10.15 -24.87 -11.85
CA GLN A 598 -10.68 -26.23 -11.66
C GLN A 598 -11.09 -26.48 -10.20
N PHE A 599 -10.26 -26.10 -9.23
CA PHE A 599 -10.56 -26.22 -7.81
C PHE A 599 -11.82 -25.43 -7.40
N GLN A 600 -11.98 -24.19 -7.88
CA GLN A 600 -13.18 -23.39 -7.64
C GLN A 600 -14.43 -24.03 -8.24
N ALA A 601 -14.32 -24.56 -9.47
CA ALA A 601 -15.42 -25.20 -10.17
C ALA A 601 -15.86 -26.49 -9.46
N ASP A 602 -14.90 -27.31 -9.02
CA ASP A 602 -15.16 -28.54 -8.26
C ASP A 602 -15.72 -28.26 -6.86
N CYS A 603 -15.24 -27.23 -6.16
CA CYS A 603 -15.83 -26.81 -4.89
C CYS A 603 -17.32 -26.46 -5.04
N ARG A 604 -17.69 -25.75 -6.11
CA ARG A 604 -19.09 -25.39 -6.38
C ARG A 604 -19.91 -26.59 -6.84
N ARG A 605 -19.36 -27.45 -7.71
CA ARG A 605 -19.97 -28.70 -8.19
C ARG A 605 -20.28 -29.68 -7.05
N LEU A 606 -19.43 -29.69 -6.01
CA LEU A 606 -19.58 -30.50 -4.81
C LEU A 606 -20.35 -29.80 -3.68
N GLY A 607 -20.85 -28.57 -3.90
CA GLY A 607 -21.62 -27.81 -2.90
C GLY A 607 -20.83 -27.40 -1.65
N LEU A 608 -19.50 -27.28 -1.74
CA LEU A 608 -18.64 -26.97 -0.60
C LEU A 608 -18.79 -25.50 -0.19
N THR A 609 -19.37 -25.27 0.99
CA THR A 609 -19.47 -23.93 1.57
C THR A 609 -18.14 -23.45 2.13
N VAL A 610 -17.99 -22.14 2.30
CA VAL A 610 -16.88 -21.50 3.03
C VAL A 610 -16.66 -22.16 4.40
N GLY A 611 -17.75 -22.48 5.13
CA GLY A 611 -17.66 -23.19 6.40
C GLY A 611 -17.11 -24.61 6.30
N SER A 612 -17.51 -25.38 5.27
CA SER A 612 -16.95 -26.72 5.02
C SER A 612 -15.48 -26.63 4.60
N LEU A 613 -15.14 -25.74 3.67
CA LEU A 613 -13.75 -25.52 3.21
C LEU A 613 -12.84 -25.05 4.34
N TYR A 614 -13.30 -24.14 5.20
CA TYR A 614 -12.57 -23.70 6.38
C TYR A 614 -12.37 -24.84 7.39
N ARG A 615 -13.40 -25.65 7.70
CA ARG A 615 -13.25 -26.81 8.61
C ARG A 615 -12.30 -27.86 8.04
N ARG A 616 -12.38 -28.16 6.74
CA ARG A 616 -11.42 -29.01 6.01
C ARG A 616 -10.01 -28.44 6.09
N LEU A 617 -9.80 -27.17 5.80
CA LEU A 617 -8.50 -26.49 5.89
C LEU A 617 -7.90 -26.59 7.30
N ILE A 618 -8.69 -26.31 8.35
CA ILE A 618 -8.24 -26.45 9.73
C ILE A 618 -7.96 -27.92 10.12
N ASN A 619 -8.53 -28.91 9.43
CA ASN A 619 -8.16 -30.32 9.58
C ASN A 619 -6.87 -30.68 8.84
N TYR A 620 -6.66 -30.22 7.60
CA TYR A 620 -5.37 -30.32 6.89
C TYR A 620 -4.22 -29.74 7.72
N CYS A 621 -4.46 -28.60 8.37
CA CYS A 621 -3.48 -27.93 9.23
C CYS A 621 -3.07 -28.76 10.46
N LYS A 622 -3.92 -29.70 10.93
CA LYS A 622 -3.57 -30.63 12.03
C LYS A 622 -2.69 -31.79 11.56
N LEU A 623 -2.59 -32.04 10.25
CA LEU A 623 -1.77 -33.14 9.74
C LEU A 623 -0.28 -32.87 9.97
N PRO A 624 0.50 -33.88 10.41
CA PRO A 624 1.96 -33.86 10.39
C PRO A 624 2.47 -33.44 9.01
N ALA A 625 3.51 -32.60 8.95
CA ALA A 625 4.00 -32.05 7.67
C ALA A 625 4.42 -33.13 6.64
N LYS A 626 4.79 -34.33 7.07
CA LYS A 626 5.10 -35.49 6.20
C LYS A 626 3.87 -36.18 5.57
N GLN A 627 2.66 -35.81 6.01
CA GLN A 627 1.37 -36.37 5.57
C GLN A 627 0.49 -35.33 4.85
N ARG A 628 0.98 -34.09 4.71
CA ARG A 628 0.31 -33.06 3.92
C ARG A 628 0.61 -33.28 2.44
N GLY A 629 -0.41 -33.66 1.68
CA GLY A 629 -0.40 -33.62 0.23
C GLY A 629 -0.60 -32.21 -0.30
N GLU A 630 -0.91 -32.08 -1.59
CA GLU A 630 -1.30 -30.79 -2.18
C GLU A 630 -2.66 -30.32 -1.64
N LEU A 631 -2.79 -29.01 -1.35
CA LEU A 631 -3.89 -28.50 -0.51
C LEU A 631 -5.24 -28.59 -1.23
N PHE A 632 -5.33 -28.17 -2.50
CA PHE A 632 -6.57 -28.20 -3.27
C PHE A 632 -7.10 -29.63 -3.43
N THR A 633 -6.24 -30.57 -3.81
CA THR A 633 -6.55 -32.00 -3.92
C THR A 633 -7.09 -32.54 -2.60
N TRP A 634 -6.35 -32.32 -1.50
CA TRP A 634 -6.75 -32.79 -0.19
C TRP A 634 -8.12 -32.24 0.25
N LEU A 635 -8.37 -30.94 0.01
CA LEU A 635 -9.62 -30.27 0.36
C LEU A 635 -10.83 -30.82 -0.42
N LEU A 636 -10.65 -31.28 -1.65
CA LEU A 636 -11.73 -31.90 -2.44
C LEU A 636 -12.02 -33.31 -1.93
N ASP A 637 -10.99 -34.15 -1.80
CA ASP A 637 -11.10 -35.58 -1.43
C ASP A 637 -11.71 -35.81 -0.05
N HIS A 638 -11.37 -34.97 0.93
CA HIS A 638 -11.69 -35.24 2.34
C HIS A 638 -13.09 -34.76 2.73
N ALA A 639 -14.09 -35.59 2.38
CA ALA A 639 -15.46 -35.44 2.85
C ALA A 639 -15.54 -35.34 4.38
N GLU A 640 -16.35 -34.41 4.88
CA GLU A 640 -16.71 -34.39 6.31
C GLU A 640 -17.65 -35.57 6.58
N ALA A 641 -17.38 -36.31 7.66
CA ALA A 641 -18.37 -37.26 8.19
C ALA A 641 -19.57 -36.45 8.70
N PHE A 642 -20.67 -36.47 7.94
CA PHE A 642 -21.93 -35.82 8.30
C PHE A 642 -22.49 -36.47 9.58
N HIS A 643 -22.14 -35.90 10.73
CA HIS A 643 -23.10 -35.84 11.82
C HIS A 643 -24.17 -34.83 11.42
N GLU A 644 -25.40 -35.30 11.23
CA GLU A 644 -26.55 -34.42 11.13
C GLU A 644 -26.64 -33.55 12.39
N VAL A 645 -26.24 -32.28 12.26
CA VAL A 645 -26.66 -31.24 13.20
C VAL A 645 -28.14 -30.99 12.89
N THR A 646 -28.98 -31.92 13.36
CA THR A 646 -30.41 -31.69 13.50
C THR A 646 -30.57 -30.37 14.23
N PRO A 647 -31.33 -29.41 13.67
CA PRO A 647 -31.51 -28.11 14.30
C PRO A 647 -32.28 -28.34 15.60
N LYS A 648 -31.55 -28.37 16.72
CA LYS A 648 -32.19 -28.27 18.03
C LYS A 648 -32.97 -26.97 18.04
N GLU A 649 -34.24 -27.05 18.43
CA GLU A 649 -35.01 -25.89 18.82
C GLU A 649 -34.38 -25.29 20.08
N THR A 650 -33.35 -24.47 19.87
CA THR A 650 -32.85 -23.57 20.90
C THR A 650 -33.87 -22.46 21.04
N SER A 651 -34.51 -22.41 22.22
CA SER A 651 -35.35 -21.31 22.65
C SER A 651 -34.52 -20.02 22.65
N SER A 652 -34.55 -19.31 21.52
CA SER A 652 -33.58 -18.27 21.22
C SER A 652 -33.93 -16.99 21.96
N SER A 653 -33.22 -16.74 23.07
CA SER A 653 -32.90 -15.38 23.48
C SER A 653 -32.08 -14.74 22.37
N SER A 654 -32.79 -14.19 21.38
CA SER A 654 -32.24 -13.62 20.15
C SER A 654 -31.31 -12.46 20.49
N SER A 655 -30.04 -12.80 20.71
CA SER A 655 -28.91 -11.88 20.71
C SER A 655 -28.69 -11.50 19.25
N ALA A 656 -29.59 -10.68 18.73
CA ALA A 656 -29.55 -10.20 17.37
C ALA A 656 -28.24 -9.44 17.17
N VAL A 657 -27.26 -10.12 16.56
CA VAL A 657 -26.02 -9.50 16.10
C VAL A 657 -26.46 -8.40 15.14
N ARG A 658 -26.41 -7.16 15.60
CA ARG A 658 -26.57 -6.00 14.74
C ARG A 658 -25.45 -6.09 13.72
N LEU A 659 -25.80 -6.52 12.50
CA LEU A 659 -25.00 -6.25 11.32
C LEU A 659 -25.01 -4.73 11.16
N VAL A 660 -24.04 -4.08 11.81
CA VAL A 660 -23.71 -2.68 11.55
C VAL A 660 -23.43 -2.60 10.05
N ASP A 661 -24.06 -1.66 9.35
CA ASP A 661 -23.86 -1.59 7.91
C ASP A 661 -22.46 -1.01 7.62
N TYR A 662 -21.55 -1.89 7.22
CA TYR A 662 -20.18 -1.53 6.88
C TYR A 662 -20.08 -0.89 5.49
N ASP A 663 -21.16 -0.70 4.72
CA ASP A 663 -21.18 0.14 3.52
C ASP A 663 -21.23 1.63 3.86
N TYR A 664 -20.31 2.08 4.73
CA TYR A 664 -19.99 3.48 5.03
C TYR A 664 -19.53 4.27 3.79
N ASP A 665 -19.06 3.59 2.74
CA ASP A 665 -18.97 4.14 1.39
C ASP A 665 -20.19 3.66 0.58
N SER A 666 -21.36 4.21 0.91
CA SER A 666 -22.73 3.75 0.53
C SER A 666 -23.10 3.89 -0.96
N ASN A 667 -22.10 3.73 -1.84
CA ASN A 667 -22.16 3.82 -3.29
C ASN A 667 -21.23 2.74 -3.90
N ASP A 668 -21.22 1.54 -3.30
CA ASP A 668 -20.78 0.30 -3.95
C ASP A 668 -21.95 -0.67 -4.21
N THR A 669 -23.17 -0.26 -3.84
CA THR A 669 -24.45 -0.84 -4.22
C THR A 669 -25.07 0.00 -5.33
N ASP A 670 -25.47 -0.63 -6.42
CA ASP A 670 -26.18 0.04 -7.50
C ASP A 670 -27.62 0.41 -7.11
N THR A 671 -28.03 1.64 -7.45
CA THR A 671 -29.41 2.20 -7.41
C THR A 671 -30.16 2.32 -6.06
N THR A 672 -31.10 3.27 -6.07
CA THR A 672 -32.23 3.52 -5.14
C THR A 672 -31.93 4.10 -3.76
N ASN A 673 -32.77 5.08 -3.40
CA ASN A 673 -32.81 5.77 -2.11
C ASN A 673 -33.36 4.84 -1.02
N ASP A 674 -33.02 5.10 0.24
CA ASP A 674 -33.94 5.04 1.39
C ASP A 674 -33.28 5.71 2.62
N GLU A 675 -34.04 5.90 3.71
CA GLU A 675 -33.72 6.82 4.81
C GLU A 675 -32.71 6.28 5.85
N ASP A 676 -31.87 7.17 6.40
CA ASP A 676 -30.89 6.86 7.45
C ASP A 676 -31.61 6.50 8.79
N PRO A 677 -31.36 5.32 9.40
CA PRO A 677 -31.88 5.01 10.74
C PRO A 677 -31.17 5.84 11.81
N ALA A 678 -31.95 6.50 12.68
CA ALA A 678 -31.45 7.48 13.63
C ALA A 678 -30.29 6.99 14.51
N ALA A 679 -29.29 7.86 14.72
CA ALA A 679 -28.05 7.58 15.45
C ALA A 679 -28.26 7.45 16.99
N GLY A 680 -28.92 6.37 17.41
CA GLY A 680 -29.10 5.99 18.81
C GLY A 680 -27.80 5.47 19.45
N GLY A 681 -26.84 6.37 19.70
CA GLY A 681 -25.55 6.06 20.29
C GLY A 681 -24.89 7.28 20.93
N SER A 682 -25.30 7.61 22.15
CA SER A 682 -24.75 8.75 22.91
C SER A 682 -23.29 8.51 23.32
N GLN A 683 -22.36 9.25 22.72
CA GLN A 683 -21.01 9.42 23.27
C GLN A 683 -21.03 10.40 24.46
N PRO A 684 -20.16 10.22 25.46
CA PRO A 684 -20.05 11.16 26.57
C PRO A 684 -19.41 12.48 26.09
N THR A 685 -20.08 13.60 26.36
CA THR A 685 -19.50 14.94 26.19
C THR A 685 -18.40 15.17 27.22
N VAL A 686 -17.15 15.22 26.76
CA VAL A 686 -16.02 15.70 27.57
C VAL A 686 -15.97 17.22 27.45
N GLU A 687 -16.80 17.89 28.24
CA GLU A 687 -16.62 19.31 28.53
C GLU A 687 -15.40 19.44 29.46
N LEU A 688 -14.34 20.11 28.99
CA LEU A 688 -13.27 20.59 29.85
C LEU A 688 -13.56 22.06 30.20
N PRO A 689 -13.45 22.44 31.49
CA PRO A 689 -14.08 23.67 31.98
C PRO A 689 -13.40 24.94 31.48
N SER A 690 -14.22 25.90 31.04
CA SER A 690 -13.82 27.29 30.86
C SER A 690 -13.89 28.05 32.20
N ASN A 691 -12.77 28.66 32.60
CA ASN A 691 -12.63 29.75 33.59
C ASN A 691 -11.13 30.02 33.79
N ALA A 692 -10.65 31.22 34.14
CA ALA A 692 -11.25 32.56 34.06
C ALA A 692 -10.09 33.60 34.02
N THR A 693 -10.41 34.87 33.84
CA THR A 693 -9.44 35.99 33.90
C THR A 693 -8.81 36.15 35.30
N GLY A 694 -7.50 36.35 35.36
CA GLY A 694 -6.76 36.79 36.54
C GLY A 694 -5.49 37.55 36.13
N SER A 695 -5.18 38.65 36.81
CA SER A 695 -4.08 39.58 36.47
C SER A 695 -2.96 39.60 37.53
N ASP A 696 -1.87 40.29 37.17
CA ASP A 696 -0.69 40.64 37.99
C ASP A 696 0.26 39.49 38.40
N GLY A 697 1.55 39.82 38.53
CA GLY A 697 2.59 38.89 39.03
C GLY A 697 3.95 38.91 38.33
N THR A 698 4.55 40.08 38.07
CA THR A 698 5.92 40.18 37.52
C THR A 698 6.97 39.70 38.53
N LEU A 699 7.90 38.81 38.15
CA LEU A 699 9.22 38.65 38.79
C LEU A 699 10.22 37.93 37.86
N LEU A 700 11.50 37.86 38.28
CA LEU A 700 12.68 37.60 37.45
C LEU A 700 13.51 36.39 37.94
N HIS A 701 14.52 36.00 37.15
CA HIS A 701 15.60 35.03 37.45
C HIS A 701 15.17 33.55 37.58
N GLN A 702 16.06 32.55 37.51
CA GLN A 702 17.20 32.27 36.60
C GLN A 702 17.64 30.80 36.86
N ASP A 703 18.34 30.19 35.91
CA ASP A 703 19.23 29.01 35.98
C ASP A 703 19.24 28.09 37.24
N GLY A 704 19.09 26.77 37.03
CA GLY A 704 19.32 25.76 38.07
C GLY A 704 19.12 24.31 37.61
N ASP A 705 20.20 23.58 37.37
CA ASP A 705 20.17 22.12 37.14
C ASP A 705 19.81 21.35 38.41
N LEU A 706 19.12 20.20 38.27
CA LEU A 706 19.35 19.07 39.18
C LEU A 706 19.10 17.71 38.50
N MET A 707 19.89 16.72 38.92
CA MET A 707 20.00 15.39 38.32
C MET A 707 18.95 14.37 38.78
N ASP A 708 18.64 13.47 37.83
CA ASP A 708 18.62 12.00 37.95
C ASP A 708 17.97 11.32 39.18
N LEU A 709 16.91 10.55 38.91
CA LEU A 709 16.51 9.38 39.70
C LEU A 709 16.23 8.20 38.77
N THR A 710 17.27 7.45 38.43
CA THR A 710 17.20 6.28 37.55
C THR A 710 16.81 4.98 38.27
N ARG A 711 16.26 4.03 37.48
CA ARG A 711 16.15 2.57 37.71
C ARG A 711 15.24 2.06 38.84
N LEU A 712 14.20 1.32 38.43
CA LEU A 712 14.05 -0.09 38.82
C LEU A 712 13.07 -0.87 37.92
N ALA A 713 13.24 -2.20 37.90
CA ALA A 713 12.35 -3.25 37.36
C ALA A 713 12.16 -3.37 35.83
N THR A 714 12.92 -4.28 35.21
CA THR A 714 12.58 -4.97 33.96
C THR A 714 11.59 -6.13 34.17
N HIS A 715 11.10 -6.73 33.07
CA HIS A 715 10.25 -7.93 32.99
C HIS A 715 8.87 -7.92 33.69
N ARG A 716 7.81 -7.85 32.87
CA ARG A 716 6.86 -8.98 32.72
C ARG A 716 5.87 -8.78 31.59
N ALA A 717 5.78 -9.77 30.69
CA ALA A 717 4.64 -9.94 29.80
C ALA A 717 3.72 -11.03 30.37
N THR A 718 2.50 -10.68 30.79
CA THR A 718 1.26 -11.47 30.64
C THR A 718 0.05 -10.79 31.33
N ALA A 719 -1.11 -10.92 30.68
CA ALA A 719 -2.47 -10.87 31.24
C ALA A 719 -2.84 -9.79 32.28
N LYS A 720 -3.70 -8.85 31.87
CA LYS A 720 -4.77 -8.31 32.74
C LYS A 720 -6.11 -8.31 32.01
N PHE A 721 -7.11 -8.98 32.60
CA PHE A 721 -8.52 -8.78 32.26
C PHE A 721 -8.93 -7.37 32.69
N ALA A 722 -9.68 -6.67 31.84
CA ALA A 722 -10.42 -5.48 32.24
C ALA A 722 -11.74 -5.93 32.89
N LEU A 723 -11.79 -5.95 34.23
CA LEU A 723 -13.02 -6.15 34.97
C LEU A 723 -13.75 -4.81 35.10
N ILE A 724 -14.82 -4.63 34.32
CA ILE A 724 -15.70 -3.46 34.43
C ILE A 724 -16.33 -3.45 35.82
N ARG A 725 -16.23 -2.31 36.51
CA ARG A 725 -16.94 -2.04 37.75
C ARG A 725 -17.77 -0.78 37.54
N CYS A 726 -19.09 -0.94 37.53
CA CYS A 726 -20.00 0.20 37.48
C CYS A 726 -20.15 0.78 38.89
N ASP A 727 -20.06 2.10 39.01
CA ASP A 727 -20.45 2.78 40.24
C ASP A 727 -21.99 2.90 40.30
N LEU A 728 -22.55 2.59 41.47
CA LEU A 728 -23.92 2.93 41.85
C LEU A 728 -23.88 3.57 43.23
N LEU A 729 -24.59 4.69 43.38
CA LEU A 729 -24.59 5.47 44.62
C LEU A 729 -25.39 4.77 45.74
N PRO A 730 -25.05 5.01 47.03
CA PRO A 730 -25.52 4.18 48.14
C PRO A 730 -26.76 4.72 48.84
N GLN A 731 -27.59 3.82 49.40
CA GLN A 731 -28.37 4.07 50.62
C GLN A 731 -28.63 2.77 51.43
N SER A 732 -28.94 2.96 52.72
CA SER A 732 -29.60 2.05 53.67
C SER A 732 -29.15 0.57 53.77
N SER A 733 -28.33 0.34 54.80
CA SER A 733 -28.31 -0.83 55.69
C SER A 733 -29.45 -1.86 55.63
N GLU A 734 -29.09 -3.16 55.72
CA GLU A 734 -29.48 -3.97 56.88
C GLU A 734 -28.55 -5.18 57.14
N ARG A 735 -28.82 -5.98 58.18
CA ARG A 735 -27.93 -7.03 58.73
C ARG A 735 -28.44 -8.44 58.40
N CYS A 736 -27.57 -9.37 57.98
CA CYS A 736 -27.40 -10.66 58.70
C CYS A 736 -26.21 -11.56 58.29
N ARG A 737 -25.35 -11.82 59.28
CA ARG A 737 -24.73 -13.11 59.70
C ARG A 737 -24.50 -14.28 58.70
N ILE A 738 -23.20 -14.56 58.49
CA ILE A 738 -22.47 -15.80 58.90
C ILE A 738 -23.02 -17.18 58.42
N ARG A 739 -22.21 -17.93 57.62
CA ARG A 739 -21.39 -19.07 58.13
C ARG A 739 -20.26 -19.51 57.18
N HIS A 740 -19.40 -20.41 57.68
CA HIS A 740 -18.10 -20.84 57.12
C HIS A 740 -18.12 -22.25 56.48
N LEU A 741 -16.95 -22.63 55.95
CA LEU A 741 -16.40 -23.96 55.57
C LEU A 741 -16.62 -24.36 54.08
N LEU A 742 -15.60 -24.61 53.25
CA LEU A 742 -14.32 -25.37 53.33
C LEU A 742 -14.44 -26.87 52.96
N VAL A 743 -14.01 -27.20 51.71
CA VAL A 743 -12.89 -28.13 51.38
C VAL A 743 -13.02 -29.64 51.75
N PRO A 744 -12.57 -30.63 50.92
CA PRO A 744 -12.31 -30.68 49.46
C PRO A 744 -12.58 -32.07 48.77
N THR A 745 -11.83 -32.39 47.68
CA THR A 745 -11.31 -33.71 47.23
C THR A 745 -12.11 -34.73 46.37
N THR A 746 -11.81 -34.71 45.05
CA THR A 746 -11.26 -35.81 44.19
C THR A 746 -11.92 -37.19 44.00
N CYS A 747 -11.99 -37.58 42.70
CA CYS A 747 -11.92 -38.96 42.15
C CYS A 747 -13.13 -39.91 42.39
N ARG A 748 -13.35 -41.00 41.64
CA ARG A 748 -12.53 -41.74 40.64
C ARG A 748 -13.39 -42.37 39.51
N GLN A 749 -12.77 -43.13 38.59
CA GLN A 749 -13.41 -43.76 37.41
C GLN A 749 -14.01 -45.16 37.70
N MET A 750 -15.14 -45.49 37.07
CA MET A 750 -15.49 -46.76 36.38
C MET A 750 -16.62 -46.42 35.39
N ARG A 751 -16.76 -46.87 34.12
CA ARG A 751 -16.28 -47.98 33.28
C ARG A 751 -17.17 -49.25 33.26
N THR A 752 -17.80 -49.44 32.09
CA THR A 752 -18.12 -50.69 31.35
C THR A 752 -19.41 -51.52 31.54
N ILE A 753 -19.97 -51.87 30.35
CA ILE A 753 -20.66 -53.12 29.93
C ILE A 753 -22.20 -53.15 29.80
N LYS A 754 -22.62 -53.89 28.75
CA LYS A 754 -23.93 -54.00 28.09
C LYS A 754 -24.81 -55.12 28.67
N THR A 755 -26.13 -55.01 28.52
CA THR A 755 -27.09 -56.02 28.00
C THR A 755 -28.51 -55.39 27.94
N GLN A 756 -29.58 -56.01 27.41
CA GLN A 756 -29.86 -56.61 26.09
C GLN A 756 -31.38 -56.93 26.01
N SER A 757 -31.98 -56.92 24.80
CA SER A 757 -33.28 -57.54 24.43
C SER A 757 -34.63 -57.01 24.96
N ARG A 758 -35.53 -56.66 24.01
CA ARG A 758 -36.93 -57.15 23.76
C ARG A 758 -37.67 -56.08 22.93
N GLN A 759 -38.21 -56.24 21.72
CA GLN A 759 -38.93 -57.32 20.99
C GLN A 759 -40.47 -57.12 20.99
N THR A 760 -40.98 -56.61 19.85
CA THR A 760 -42.31 -56.80 19.20
C THR A 760 -43.65 -56.60 19.95
N LEU A 761 -44.57 -55.82 19.36
CA LEU A 761 -45.84 -56.33 18.76
C LEU A 761 -46.58 -55.28 17.87
N CYS A 762 -47.45 -55.78 16.95
CA CYS A 762 -48.67 -55.20 16.33
C CYS A 762 -48.71 -53.73 15.79
N THR A 763 -49.12 -53.41 14.54
CA THR A 763 -50.42 -53.59 13.81
C THR A 763 -51.59 -52.77 14.41
N GLU A 764 -52.51 -52.13 13.67
CA GLU A 764 -52.84 -52.15 12.22
C GLU A 764 -53.65 -50.89 11.76
N THR A 765 -54.17 -50.89 10.51
CA THR A 765 -55.09 -49.90 9.87
C THR A 765 -54.51 -48.52 9.52
N GLY A 766 -55.00 -47.79 8.50
CA GLY A 766 -56.00 -48.12 7.47
C GLY A 766 -56.05 -47.07 6.34
N ARG A 767 -56.37 -47.47 5.10
CA ARG A 767 -56.51 -46.56 3.92
C ARG A 767 -57.96 -46.14 3.71
N LEU A 768 -58.19 -44.93 3.17
CA LEU A 768 -59.28 -44.41 2.29
C LEU A 768 -58.90 -42.91 2.04
N LEU A 769 -59.18 -42.21 0.94
CA LEU A 769 -59.80 -42.50 -0.36
C LEU A 769 -59.17 -41.54 -1.42
N ARG A 770 -59.31 -41.82 -2.73
CA ARG A 770 -59.01 -40.87 -3.83
C ARG A 770 -60.32 -40.41 -4.48
N GLN A 771 -60.43 -39.16 -4.97
CA GLN A 771 -60.67 -38.85 -6.41
C GLN A 771 -61.16 -37.41 -6.71
N LEU A 772 -60.69 -36.86 -7.85
CA LEU A 772 -61.35 -35.89 -8.77
C LEU A 772 -61.64 -34.45 -8.22
N THR A 773 -61.66 -33.35 -8.99
CA THR A 773 -61.48 -33.14 -10.45
C THR A 773 -60.90 -31.75 -10.79
N ILE A 774 -60.11 -31.67 -11.88
CA ILE A 774 -59.98 -30.60 -12.92
C ILE A 774 -60.42 -29.15 -12.59
N PHE A 775 -59.53 -28.15 -12.80
CA PHE A 775 -59.72 -27.06 -13.79
C PHE A 775 -58.48 -26.16 -14.06
N ARG A 776 -58.27 -25.82 -15.34
CA ARG A 776 -57.38 -24.81 -15.95
C ARG A 776 -57.72 -24.74 -17.46
N PRO A 777 -57.34 -23.70 -18.24
CA PRO A 777 -57.00 -22.31 -17.92
C PRO A 777 -57.91 -21.30 -18.68
N VAL A 778 -57.69 -19.99 -18.51
CA VAL A 778 -58.26 -18.94 -19.40
C VAL A 778 -57.21 -17.82 -19.62
N GLN A 779 -57.08 -17.35 -20.87
CA GLN A 779 -56.48 -16.05 -21.25
C GLN A 779 -57.58 -15.13 -21.82
N PRO A 780 -57.39 -13.80 -21.69
CA PRO A 780 -57.30 -12.94 -22.89
C PRO A 780 -56.24 -11.83 -22.73
N SER A 781 -55.82 -11.06 -23.75
CA SER A 781 -55.85 -11.19 -25.22
C SER A 781 -54.90 -10.16 -25.84
N THR A 782 -54.51 -10.32 -27.11
CA THR A 782 -53.68 -9.38 -27.88
C THR A 782 -54.40 -8.07 -28.25
N ILE A 783 -53.62 -6.99 -28.39
CA ILE A 783 -53.88 -5.85 -29.28
C ILE A 783 -52.56 -5.54 -30.01
N GLU A 784 -52.64 -5.26 -31.31
CA GLU A 784 -51.50 -4.92 -32.18
C GLU A 784 -51.49 -3.43 -32.57
N THR A 785 -50.58 -3.04 -33.47
CA THR A 785 -50.43 -1.71 -34.12
C THR A 785 -49.83 -0.59 -33.25
N THR A 786 -48.97 0.31 -33.77
CA THR A 786 -48.53 0.50 -35.18
C THR A 786 -47.05 0.92 -35.26
N THR A 787 -46.42 0.73 -36.42
CA THR A 787 -45.10 1.29 -36.76
C THR A 787 -45.14 2.81 -36.95
N HIS A 788 -44.06 3.51 -36.58
CA HIS A 788 -43.61 4.69 -37.34
C HIS A 788 -42.11 4.97 -37.17
N SER A 789 -41.48 5.36 -38.27
CA SER A 789 -40.11 5.88 -38.37
C SER A 789 -40.15 7.35 -38.79
N ALA A 790 -39.29 8.19 -38.20
CA ALA A 790 -38.92 9.51 -38.73
C ALA A 790 -37.62 10.02 -38.07
N ASP A 791 -36.89 10.88 -38.77
CA ASP A 791 -35.54 11.34 -38.45
C ASP A 791 -35.46 12.49 -37.43
N SER A 792 -34.34 12.57 -36.70
CA SER A 792 -33.64 13.82 -36.30
C SER A 792 -32.20 13.52 -35.87
#